data_AF-A0A401GGS7-F1
#
_entry.id   AF-A0A401GGS7-F1
#
_cell.length_a   1.000
_cell.length_b   1.000
_cell.length_c   1.000
_cell.angle_alpha   90.00
_cell.angle_beta   90.00
_cell.angle_gamma   90.00
#
_symmetry.space_group_name_H-M   'P 1'
#
loop_
_entity.id
_entity.type
_entity.pdbx_description
1 polymer ?
#
loop_
_entity_poly.entity_id
_entity_poly.type
_entity_poly.pdbx_seq_one_letter_code
_entity_poly.pdbx_strand_id
1 'polypeptide(L)'
;MVYFPRHARRSSLLSRLNAALLRFKLVNWLRLIWLTTVLWDELGIFHLSLAFCKWPDDDLPQKETPTHVLLVSEPQVRYIPASKRTLIARLRNFFYELTLQKNWSSVIRLKPDLVVFLGDMINSVRALKTDTDYESQYRRFMDIFRLPPGVSAYYLPGNNDVGLNIDLADSRQARRQFSTHFGPLNQQVLVHNHTFVLIDASGLVEEDYQRAARNTEYDKWTAINGGPVHFVETLREQQVPWPVLFTHIPLYRPDTAACGLLRERGTIRRGVGPGYQNVLGKKTTNFLLQTIQPSIVFSGDDRDYCEYTHVPSLSAIMGDQRPTDIREVTVKSFSPYPTIRRPGFQLLSLISPPALTSLDPSVSTHSLSDTPCLLPNYIGVYTTHYLPLLLMSTVLLACARLHTFRGPALPIILDPLHSPSLSSPGVSPRSSFPNSATMRDVGQQGGLRTPRTPHMNTSAVHGNDDEGSISTFRACLVDDENPSPIDKDYPPYSPHYMIHNGERAQWTGGADTFPGPFRHDRVYRENDPNVASPALPDAPGRDSWRLLYHTGSFASPPLEAAELRKAMSINAQKAWNHPLGYSHGLMEGHVASTAAMRVTILHPYSLPVESLRIIWVGVIFYFELGTFKNHVSYCPWPDVDSTTSNTRSFTRVLVIADPQILDSRSYPGRNPWLMSLTQLLVDLNMRKSWQAALRLTPDAVIFLGDMMDGGRRAISHDEYEAYYKRFRDIFRTSQVLPTYYVPGNHDVGLGASSAFSESAVERYVTHFGKLNQEIEIGGHSCVLLGAPGFVEEEEERVRSGMGYTQWADARPEGTIAFVHAISTRERRNPRVLFTHVPLARPAGASCGPLRDRGTIRSGRGHGYQNTLSPEASTFLLQSLYPSLVLSGDDHDYCEYAHEIPAENVGSSSPVAVREATVRSFSMAMGVRRPGFQLLSLAPPAFSSSSQRTIADAPCLLPDQLGIYLTIYVPLLLTSLFILLVSNAHRVRTRRRFWTVWDVRDEPPDPDAWLSSATLDGRDDEEEKLITHATLPPPDSAFTQRPTRFSLGAAGLTALLQYVQEGVHRGRAESNAWRNRAGFVHGFVRDVAELAAMPLVIFVVITWWVS
;
A
#
# COMPACT_ATOMS: atom_id res chain seq x y z
N MET A 1 -35.07 71.92 -25.17
CA MET A 1 -35.30 70.47 -25.43
C MET A 1 -33.96 69.83 -25.80
N VAL A 2 -33.72 68.56 -25.41
CA VAL A 2 -32.83 67.57 -26.10
C VAL A 2 -31.32 67.91 -26.21
N TYR A 3 -30.33 67.07 -25.88
CA TYR A 3 -30.23 65.77 -25.17
C TYR A 3 -28.80 65.61 -24.57
N PHE A 4 -28.57 64.63 -23.69
CA PHE A 4 -27.23 64.28 -23.15
C PHE A 4 -26.55 63.15 -23.94
N PRO A 5 -25.21 63.02 -23.83
CA PRO A 5 -24.67 61.68 -23.57
C PRO A 5 -23.56 61.66 -22.48
N ARG A 6 -23.67 60.70 -21.54
CA ARG A 6 -22.59 60.29 -20.62
C ARG A 6 -21.99 58.97 -21.12
N HIS A 7 -20.74 58.89 -21.58
CA HIS A 7 -19.94 57.63 -21.58
C HIS A 7 -18.47 57.86 -22.01
N ALA A 8 -17.55 58.17 -21.07
CA ALA A 8 -16.13 58.39 -21.41
C ALA A 8 -15.08 57.99 -20.35
N ARG A 9 -15.44 57.67 -19.10
CA ARG A 9 -14.46 57.46 -17.99
C ARG A 9 -14.28 56.03 -17.46
N ARG A 10 -14.98 55.01 -18.00
CA ARG A 10 -14.80 53.60 -17.59
C ARG A 10 -13.81 52.78 -18.46
N SER A 11 -13.45 53.25 -19.66
CA SER A 11 -12.62 52.48 -20.61
C SER A 11 -11.11 52.54 -20.34
N SER A 12 -10.60 53.61 -19.73
CA SER A 12 -9.15 53.83 -19.54
C SER A 12 -8.50 52.91 -18.49
N LEU A 13 -9.27 52.43 -17.51
CA LEU A 13 -8.76 51.48 -16.51
C LEU A 13 -8.61 50.08 -17.14
N LEU A 14 -9.63 49.62 -17.87
CA LEU A 14 -9.64 48.33 -18.56
C LEU A 14 -8.59 48.25 -19.69
N SER A 15 -8.38 49.33 -20.46
CA SER A 15 -7.33 49.33 -21.48
C SER A 15 -5.92 49.32 -20.88
N ARG A 16 -5.69 50.00 -19.75
CA ARG A 16 -4.43 49.93 -18.99
C ARG A 16 -4.19 48.54 -18.37
N LEU A 17 -5.23 47.91 -17.83
CA LEU A 17 -5.19 46.52 -17.35
C LEU A 17 -4.83 45.56 -18.49
N ASN A 18 -5.54 45.60 -19.61
CA ASN A 18 -5.25 44.74 -20.76
C ASN A 18 -3.84 44.97 -21.32
N ALA A 19 -3.37 46.22 -21.39
CA ALA A 19 -2.00 46.53 -21.81
C ALA A 19 -0.92 46.03 -20.82
N ALA A 20 -1.22 45.95 -19.52
CA ALA A 20 -0.33 45.35 -18.53
C ALA A 20 -0.32 43.81 -18.64
N LEU A 21 -1.48 43.19 -18.75
CA LEU A 21 -1.66 41.73 -18.92
C LEU A 21 -0.94 41.21 -20.19
N LEU A 22 -1.03 41.95 -21.30
CA LEU A 22 -0.34 41.67 -22.57
C LEU A 22 1.19 41.82 -22.50
N ARG A 23 1.72 42.61 -21.55
CA ARG A 23 3.17 42.75 -21.33
C ARG A 23 3.75 41.68 -20.39
N PHE A 24 2.90 40.93 -19.72
CA PHE A 24 3.32 39.89 -18.77
C PHE A 24 3.72 38.61 -19.54
N LYS A 25 5.03 38.39 -19.71
CA LYS A 25 5.58 37.21 -20.41
C LYS A 25 5.08 35.91 -19.75
N LEU A 26 4.91 34.82 -20.51
CA LEU A 26 4.38 33.55 -19.95
C LEU A 26 5.18 33.04 -18.74
N VAL A 27 6.50 33.23 -18.71
CA VAL A 27 7.33 32.88 -17.54
C VAL A 27 6.86 33.61 -16.28
N ASN A 28 6.42 34.86 -16.39
CA ASN A 28 5.87 35.64 -15.28
C ASN A 28 4.43 35.21 -14.95
N TRP A 29 3.61 34.83 -15.93
CA TRP A 29 2.30 34.19 -15.67
C TRP A 29 2.43 32.87 -14.93
N LEU A 30 3.36 32.00 -15.34
CA LEU A 30 3.61 30.74 -14.66
C LEU A 30 4.24 30.95 -13.27
N ARG A 31 5.14 31.93 -13.11
CA ARG A 31 5.60 32.37 -11.77
C ARG A 31 4.45 32.86 -10.90
N LEU A 32 3.50 33.62 -11.46
CA LEU A 32 2.33 34.09 -10.72
C LEU A 32 1.40 32.93 -10.35
N ILE A 33 1.13 32.00 -11.27
CA ILE A 33 0.33 30.79 -10.98
C ILE A 33 1.02 29.96 -9.90
N TRP A 34 2.31 29.65 -10.04
CA TRP A 34 3.09 28.95 -9.00
C TRP A 34 3.07 29.68 -7.67
N LEU A 35 3.24 31.01 -7.66
CA LEU A 35 3.15 31.81 -6.44
C LEU A 35 1.75 31.72 -5.83
N THR A 36 0.68 31.84 -6.61
CA THR A 36 -0.69 31.72 -6.10
C THR A 36 -1.03 30.30 -5.63
N THR A 37 -0.54 29.25 -6.31
CA THR A 37 -0.76 27.86 -5.89
C THR A 37 0.05 27.53 -4.65
N VAL A 38 1.31 27.97 -4.54
CA VAL A 38 2.11 27.78 -3.31
C VAL A 38 1.52 28.60 -2.15
N LEU A 39 1.10 29.85 -2.36
CA LEU A 39 0.42 30.63 -1.31
C LEU A 39 -0.94 30.01 -0.93
N TRP A 40 -1.69 29.46 -1.89
CA TRP A 40 -2.94 28.75 -1.62
C TRP A 40 -2.69 27.46 -0.84
N ASP A 41 -1.77 26.61 -1.29
CA ASP A 41 -1.55 25.29 -0.70
C ASP A 41 -0.82 25.37 0.66
N GLU A 42 0.15 26.26 0.82
CA GLU A 42 0.95 26.38 2.05
C GLU A 42 0.33 27.29 3.12
N LEU A 43 -0.63 28.16 2.76
CA LEU A 43 -1.29 29.08 3.68
C LEU A 43 -2.83 29.03 3.54
N GLY A 44 -3.35 29.18 2.33
CA GLY A 44 -4.80 29.24 2.05
C GLY A 44 -5.57 28.00 2.50
N ILE A 45 -5.11 26.79 2.17
CA ILE A 45 -5.74 25.53 2.56
C ILE A 45 -5.66 25.31 4.08
N PHE A 46 -4.58 25.74 4.74
CA PHE A 46 -4.48 25.71 6.20
C PHE A 46 -5.52 26.63 6.85
N HIS A 47 -5.64 27.86 6.37
CA HIS A 47 -6.68 28.78 6.84
C HIS A 47 -8.09 28.29 6.53
N LEU A 48 -8.35 27.72 5.34
CA LEU A 48 -9.67 27.21 4.96
C LEU A 48 -10.07 25.94 5.72
N SER A 49 -9.13 25.02 5.96
CA SER A 49 -9.40 23.79 6.73
C SER A 49 -9.75 24.08 8.18
N LEU A 50 -9.17 25.15 8.75
CA LEU A 50 -9.46 25.60 10.11
C LEU A 50 -10.55 26.69 10.19
N ALA A 51 -11.05 27.22 9.07
CA ALA A 51 -12.09 28.27 9.08
C ALA A 51 -13.43 27.83 9.71
N PHE A 52 -13.67 26.53 9.75
CA PHE A 52 -14.84 25.91 10.39
C PHE A 52 -14.50 25.24 11.73
N CYS A 53 -13.23 25.25 12.14
CA CYS A 53 -12.79 24.77 13.44
C CYS A 53 -13.02 25.87 14.47
N LYS A 54 -13.91 25.64 15.43
CA LYS A 54 -14.26 26.55 16.51
C LYS A 54 -14.29 25.81 17.84
N TRP A 55 -14.03 26.55 18.92
CA TRP A 55 -14.31 26.09 20.27
C TRP A 55 -15.82 25.82 20.45
N PRO A 56 -16.23 24.68 21.03
CA PRO A 56 -17.64 24.31 21.23
C PRO A 56 -18.28 25.05 22.41
N ASP A 57 -18.12 26.38 22.44
CA ASP A 57 -18.65 27.25 23.50
C ASP A 57 -20.18 27.39 23.43
N ASP A 58 -20.75 27.27 22.23
CA ASP A 58 -22.20 27.37 21.97
C ASP A 58 -23.00 26.21 22.59
N ASP A 59 -22.35 25.08 22.92
CA ASP A 59 -22.96 23.93 23.60
C ASP A 59 -23.05 24.11 25.13
N LEU A 60 -22.37 25.13 25.68
CA LEU A 60 -22.24 25.33 27.12
C LEU A 60 -23.18 26.45 27.64
N PRO A 61 -23.64 26.35 28.90
CA PRO A 61 -24.35 27.43 29.56
C PRO A 61 -23.55 28.76 29.55
N GLN A 62 -24.07 29.78 28.86
CA GLN A 62 -23.44 31.10 28.64
C GLN A 62 -23.29 31.99 29.91
N LYS A 63 -23.14 31.39 31.10
CA LYS A 63 -22.96 32.09 32.39
C LYS A 63 -21.49 32.29 32.78
N GLU A 64 -20.60 31.47 32.24
CA GLU A 64 -19.15 31.54 32.48
C GLU A 64 -18.41 31.64 31.14
N THR A 65 -17.21 32.22 31.13
CA THR A 65 -16.28 32.15 29.99
C THR A 65 -15.58 30.79 30.00
N PRO A 66 -15.71 29.95 28.95
CA PRO A 66 -15.05 28.65 28.94
C PRO A 66 -13.53 28.76 28.88
N THR A 67 -12.83 27.82 29.51
CA THR A 67 -11.40 27.55 29.27
C THR A 67 -11.26 26.66 28.03
N HIS A 68 -10.29 26.98 27.17
CA HIS A 68 -10.06 26.34 25.88
C HIS A 68 -8.88 25.37 25.92
N VAL A 69 -9.16 24.07 25.80
CA VAL A 69 -8.15 22.99 25.89
C VAL A 69 -7.98 22.28 24.54
N LEU A 70 -6.75 22.27 24.02
CA LEU A 70 -6.37 21.59 22.77
C LEU A 70 -5.80 20.19 23.06
N LEU A 71 -6.36 19.13 22.46
CA LEU A 71 -5.79 17.78 22.52
C LEU A 71 -5.03 17.42 21.25
N VAL A 72 -3.78 16.96 21.39
CA VAL A 72 -2.89 16.58 20.29
C VAL A 72 -2.45 15.13 20.45
N SER A 73 -2.85 14.27 19.52
CA SER A 73 -2.48 12.84 19.50
C SER A 73 -1.35 12.57 18.50
N GLU A 74 -0.39 11.71 18.87
CA GLU A 74 0.72 11.23 18.03
C GLU A 74 1.41 12.31 17.15
N PRO A 75 2.03 13.35 17.73
CA PRO A 75 2.82 14.33 16.98
C PRO A 75 4.15 13.78 16.40
N GLN A 76 4.57 12.57 16.81
CA GLN A 76 5.59 11.68 16.22
C GLN A 76 6.75 12.41 15.52
N VAL A 77 7.56 13.14 16.29
CA VAL A 77 8.77 13.81 15.78
C VAL A 77 9.81 12.77 15.39
N ARG A 78 10.37 12.89 14.18
CA ARG A 78 11.12 11.80 13.51
C ARG A 78 12.63 11.88 13.67
N TYR A 79 13.19 10.88 14.35
CA TYR A 79 14.64 10.66 14.41
C TYR A 79 15.18 9.98 13.14
N ILE A 80 16.36 10.40 12.69
CA ILE A 80 17.15 9.72 11.64
C ILE A 80 18.54 9.37 12.18
N PRO A 81 18.82 8.09 12.46
CA PRO A 81 20.15 7.61 12.82
C PRO A 81 21.21 7.99 11.78
N ALA A 82 22.42 8.31 12.24
CA ALA A 82 23.52 8.79 11.39
C ALA A 82 23.79 7.87 10.17
N SER A 83 23.69 6.55 10.37
CA SER A 83 23.88 5.50 9.36
C SER A 83 22.84 5.48 8.22
N LYS A 84 21.68 6.13 8.37
CA LYS A 84 20.58 6.13 7.39
C LYS A 84 20.41 7.49 6.66
N ARG A 85 21.36 8.42 6.79
CA ARG A 85 21.28 9.82 6.32
C ARG A 85 21.48 10.04 4.80
N THR A 86 20.80 9.28 3.95
CA THR A 86 20.77 9.55 2.48
C THR A 86 20.13 10.91 2.18
N LEU A 87 20.46 11.52 1.04
CA LEU A 87 19.90 12.82 0.65
C LEU A 87 18.35 12.79 0.57
N ILE A 88 17.80 11.72 0.00
CA ILE A 88 16.34 11.51 -0.12
C ILE A 88 15.70 11.39 1.28
N ALA A 89 16.33 10.66 2.21
CA ALA A 89 15.82 10.54 3.58
C ALA A 89 15.82 11.89 4.32
N ARG A 90 16.88 12.70 4.17
CA ARG A 90 16.94 14.06 4.73
C ARG A 90 15.83 14.96 4.17
N LEU A 91 15.67 14.99 2.84
CA LEU A 91 14.64 15.81 2.19
C LEU A 91 13.22 15.41 2.61
N ARG A 92 12.90 14.10 2.62
CA ARG A 92 11.59 13.59 3.05
C ARG A 92 11.27 14.01 4.50
N ASN A 93 12.27 14.02 5.37
CA ASN A 93 12.12 14.39 6.77
C ASN A 93 11.99 15.91 6.98
N PHE A 94 12.76 16.70 6.23
CA PHE A 94 12.63 18.16 6.21
C PHE A 94 11.22 18.59 5.82
N PHE A 95 10.63 18.01 4.76
CA PHE A 95 9.24 18.30 4.38
C PHE A 95 8.22 17.85 5.44
N TYR A 96 8.44 16.70 6.10
CA TYR A 96 7.58 16.24 7.19
C TYR A 96 7.57 17.21 8.38
N GLU A 97 8.73 17.71 8.80
CA GLU A 97 8.83 18.68 9.90
C GLU A 97 8.29 20.06 9.53
N LEU A 98 8.48 20.52 8.30
CA LEU A 98 7.77 21.70 7.79
C LEU A 98 6.25 21.51 7.81
N THR A 99 5.74 20.28 7.65
CA THR A 99 4.30 20.00 7.78
C THR A 99 3.87 20.14 9.24
N LEU A 100 4.57 19.52 10.19
CA LEU A 100 4.26 19.63 11.62
C LEU A 100 4.31 21.08 12.10
N GLN A 101 5.33 21.86 11.69
CA GLN A 101 5.44 23.28 12.01
C GLN A 101 4.29 24.12 11.42
N LYS A 102 3.84 23.83 10.19
CA LYS A 102 2.67 24.51 9.57
C LYS A 102 1.34 24.11 10.20
N ASN A 103 1.16 22.83 10.54
CA ASN A 103 0.04 22.34 11.32
C ASN A 103 -0.01 23.12 12.65
N TRP A 104 1.07 23.05 13.45
CA TRP A 104 1.15 23.66 14.77
C TRP A 104 0.96 25.18 14.74
N SER A 105 1.70 25.89 13.87
CA SER A 105 1.56 27.33 13.68
C SER A 105 0.13 27.74 13.31
N SER A 106 -0.65 26.85 12.67
CA SER A 106 -2.04 27.12 12.30
C SER A 106 -3.04 26.80 13.40
N VAL A 107 -2.82 25.72 14.16
CA VAL A 107 -3.69 25.31 15.27
C VAL A 107 -3.52 26.23 16.49
N ILE A 108 -2.28 26.63 16.81
CA ILE A 108 -2.01 27.52 17.96
C ILE A 108 -2.63 28.93 17.78
N ARG A 109 -3.02 29.32 16.55
CA ARG A 109 -3.78 30.56 16.29
C ARG A 109 -5.23 30.51 16.78
N LEU A 110 -5.74 29.34 17.16
CA LEU A 110 -7.02 29.18 17.86
C LEU A 110 -6.97 29.70 19.31
N LYS A 111 -5.76 29.99 19.84
CA LYS A 111 -5.50 30.47 21.21
C LYS A 111 -6.05 29.56 22.32
N PRO A 112 -5.63 28.28 22.39
CA PRO A 112 -5.89 27.48 23.59
C PRO A 112 -5.23 28.12 24.82
N ASP A 113 -5.90 28.04 25.97
CA ASP A 113 -5.30 28.34 27.28
C ASP A 113 -4.39 27.17 27.73
N LEU A 114 -4.75 25.96 27.33
CA LEU A 114 -4.08 24.71 27.72
C LEU A 114 -3.93 23.73 26.55
N VAL A 115 -2.84 22.97 26.54
CA VAL A 115 -2.61 21.87 25.59
C VAL A 115 -2.38 20.55 26.33
N VAL A 116 -2.92 19.45 25.82
CA VAL A 116 -2.62 18.09 26.30
C VAL A 116 -2.12 17.24 25.13
N PHE A 117 -0.93 16.66 25.28
CA PHE A 117 -0.35 15.74 24.30
C PHE A 117 -0.59 14.29 24.72
N LEU A 118 -1.34 13.55 23.90
CA LEU A 118 -1.80 12.18 24.15
C LEU A 118 -0.78 11.15 23.63
N GLY A 119 0.48 11.28 24.04
CA GLY A 119 1.57 10.37 23.73
C GLY A 119 2.08 10.37 22.28
N ASP A 120 3.18 9.64 22.12
CA ASP A 120 3.95 9.53 20.89
C ASP A 120 4.53 10.88 20.45
N MET A 121 5.17 11.58 21.40
CA MET A 121 5.96 12.79 21.12
C MET A 121 7.16 12.49 20.22
N ILE A 122 7.86 11.38 20.48
CA ILE A 122 9.00 10.91 19.68
C ILE A 122 8.68 9.59 18.98
N ASN A 123 9.16 9.43 17.74
CA ASN A 123 8.70 8.33 16.90
C ASN A 123 9.32 6.94 17.18
N SER A 124 10.33 6.84 18.07
CA SER A 124 10.84 5.57 18.64
C SER A 124 12.00 5.82 19.62
N VAL A 125 11.77 5.61 20.92
CA VAL A 125 12.84 5.66 21.95
C VAL A 125 13.88 4.55 21.77
N ARG A 126 13.51 3.39 21.18
CA ARG A 126 14.43 2.27 20.83
C ARG A 126 15.62 2.69 19.95
N ALA A 127 15.51 3.84 19.26
CA ALA A 127 16.58 4.38 18.42
C ALA A 127 17.49 5.41 19.14
N LEU A 128 17.12 5.86 20.34
CA LEU A 128 17.75 6.94 21.10
C LEU A 128 18.61 6.37 22.24
N LYS A 129 19.73 5.74 21.88
CA LYS A 129 20.59 5.02 22.84
C LYS A 129 21.36 5.91 23.82
N THR A 130 21.37 7.22 23.63
CA THR A 130 22.08 8.16 24.50
C THR A 130 21.16 9.27 24.96
N ASP A 131 21.38 9.76 26.19
CA ASP A 131 20.64 10.91 26.72
C ASP A 131 20.89 12.18 25.86
N THR A 132 22.02 12.25 25.14
CA THR A 132 22.31 13.29 24.12
C THR A 132 21.46 13.16 22.85
N ASP A 133 21.15 11.94 22.38
CA ASP A 133 20.23 11.75 21.25
C ASP A 133 18.80 12.09 21.66
N TYR A 134 18.40 11.74 22.89
CA TYR A 134 17.08 12.04 23.46
C TYR A 134 16.87 13.55 23.61
N GLU A 135 17.79 14.25 24.28
CA GLU A 135 17.77 15.72 24.42
C GLU A 135 17.77 16.42 23.05
N SER A 136 18.46 15.86 22.05
CA SER A 136 18.40 16.36 20.68
C SER A 136 17.03 16.19 20.01
N GLN A 137 16.24 15.16 20.36
CA GLN A 137 14.85 15.03 19.86
C GLN A 137 13.86 15.83 20.70
N TYR A 138 14.06 15.94 22.02
CA TYR A 138 13.24 16.76 22.90
C TYR A 138 13.28 18.24 22.51
N ARG A 139 14.47 18.83 22.34
CA ARG A 139 14.62 20.22 21.86
C ARG A 139 13.93 20.43 20.52
N ARG A 140 14.08 19.47 19.60
CA ARG A 140 13.44 19.49 18.28
C ARG A 140 11.91 19.40 18.35
N PHE A 141 11.37 18.62 19.29
CA PHE A 141 9.94 18.62 19.59
C PHE A 141 9.50 20.00 20.08
N MET A 142 10.19 20.60 21.06
CA MET A 142 9.85 21.92 21.60
C MET A 142 10.02 23.07 20.59
N ASP A 143 10.95 22.96 19.64
CA ASP A 143 11.09 23.89 18.51
C ASP A 143 9.92 23.80 17.51
N ILE A 144 9.35 22.60 17.31
CA ILE A 144 8.19 22.38 16.43
C ILE A 144 6.88 22.79 17.12
N PHE A 145 6.70 22.35 18.37
CA PHE A 145 5.49 22.49 19.18
C PHE A 145 5.59 23.67 20.18
N ARG A 146 6.27 24.74 19.77
CA ARG A 146 6.53 25.91 20.61
C ARG A 146 5.25 26.60 21.07
N LEU A 147 5.08 26.72 22.38
CA LEU A 147 3.90 27.33 23.02
C LEU A 147 4.02 28.87 23.11
N PRO A 148 2.91 29.62 23.08
CA PRO A 148 2.87 31.04 23.44
C PRO A 148 3.11 31.25 24.95
N PRO A 149 3.60 32.42 25.38
CA PRO A 149 3.69 32.76 26.80
C PRO A 149 2.31 32.69 27.48
N GLY A 150 2.23 32.04 28.63
CA GLY A 150 1.00 31.85 29.41
C GLY A 150 0.24 30.55 29.11
N VAL A 151 0.41 29.95 27.92
CA VAL A 151 -0.21 28.67 27.57
C VAL A 151 0.58 27.53 28.22
N SER A 152 -0.10 26.73 29.04
CA SER A 152 0.51 25.55 29.68
C SER A 152 0.32 24.29 28.83
N ALA A 153 1.14 23.27 29.06
CA ALA A 153 0.99 21.98 28.40
C ALA A 153 1.28 20.79 29.33
N TYR A 154 0.49 19.73 29.17
CA TYR A 154 0.69 18.45 29.84
C TYR A 154 0.97 17.34 28.83
N TYR A 155 1.77 16.36 29.23
CA TYR A 155 2.31 15.32 28.36
C TYR A 155 2.02 13.94 28.95
N LEU A 156 1.42 13.08 28.14
CA LEU A 156 1.13 11.69 28.45
C LEU A 156 2.14 10.78 27.73
N PRO A 157 2.69 9.71 28.33
CA PRO A 157 3.63 8.83 27.63
C PRO A 157 2.93 7.90 26.63
N GLY A 158 3.40 7.89 25.37
CA GLY A 158 3.04 6.89 24.37
C GLY A 158 3.97 5.67 24.33
N ASN A 159 3.59 4.63 23.60
CA ASN A 159 4.37 3.40 23.48
C ASN A 159 5.71 3.62 22.75
N ASN A 160 5.84 4.63 21.88
CA ASN A 160 7.14 4.99 21.30
C ASN A 160 7.97 5.94 22.17
N ASP A 161 7.38 6.57 23.20
CA ASP A 161 8.07 7.46 24.14
C ASP A 161 8.75 6.69 25.30
N VAL A 162 8.02 5.77 25.95
CA VAL A 162 8.51 5.01 27.11
C VAL A 162 8.81 3.53 26.80
N GLY A 163 8.35 3.05 25.64
CA GLY A 163 8.42 1.63 25.27
C GLY A 163 7.28 0.81 25.88
N LEU A 164 6.99 -0.30 25.21
CA LEU A 164 6.10 -1.34 25.69
C LEU A 164 6.69 -2.70 25.31
N ASN A 165 6.80 -3.63 26.27
CA ASN A 165 7.36 -4.97 26.03
C ASN A 165 8.74 -4.89 25.33
N ILE A 166 9.68 -4.24 26.02
CA ILE A 166 11.09 -4.06 25.66
C ILE A 166 12.00 -4.54 26.81
N ASP A 167 13.31 -4.49 26.60
CA ASP A 167 14.25 -4.77 27.68
C ASP A 167 14.03 -3.85 28.89
N LEU A 168 14.20 -4.40 30.09
CA LEU A 168 13.93 -3.71 31.35
C LEU A 168 14.88 -2.52 31.60
N ALA A 169 16.11 -2.57 31.10
CA ALA A 169 17.04 -1.43 31.17
C ALA A 169 16.62 -0.32 30.19
N ASP A 170 16.25 -0.67 28.95
CA ASP A 170 15.75 0.27 27.95
C ASP A 170 14.45 0.95 28.43
N SER A 171 13.50 0.19 28.99
CA SER A 171 12.24 0.73 29.59
C SER A 171 12.54 1.69 30.74
N ARG A 172 13.43 1.32 31.67
CA ARG A 172 13.86 2.20 32.77
C ARG A 172 14.57 3.46 32.27
N GLN A 173 15.36 3.38 31.20
CA GLN A 173 15.99 4.55 30.59
C GLN A 173 14.96 5.46 29.93
N ALA A 174 14.08 4.92 29.09
CA ALA A 174 13.04 5.67 28.39
C ALA A 174 12.09 6.38 29.38
N ARG A 175 11.63 5.68 30.43
CA ARG A 175 10.79 6.23 31.51
C ARG A 175 11.51 7.34 32.30
N ARG A 176 12.81 7.20 32.59
CA ARG A 176 13.63 8.25 33.21
C ARG A 176 13.75 9.46 32.30
N GLN A 177 14.09 9.25 31.03
CA GLN A 177 14.25 10.31 30.03
C GLN A 177 12.92 11.08 29.88
N PHE A 178 11.80 10.40 29.72
CA PHE A 178 10.47 11.00 29.69
C PHE A 178 10.22 11.88 30.92
N SER A 179 10.36 11.30 32.12
CA SER A 179 10.08 11.98 33.39
C SER A 179 10.97 13.22 33.62
N THR A 180 12.16 13.26 33.02
CA THR A 180 13.11 14.38 33.12
C THR A 180 12.77 15.54 32.18
N HIS A 181 12.13 15.27 31.03
CA HIS A 181 11.95 16.27 29.96
C HIS A 181 10.48 16.64 29.72
N PHE A 182 9.55 15.68 29.78
CA PHE A 182 8.11 15.87 29.56
C PHE A 182 7.27 15.92 30.84
N GLY A 183 7.84 15.49 31.98
CA GLY A 183 7.16 15.46 33.27
C GLY A 183 6.60 14.08 33.64
N PRO A 184 5.83 13.99 34.75
CA PRO A 184 5.46 12.71 35.36
C PRO A 184 4.63 11.79 34.44
N LEU A 185 4.91 10.48 34.51
CA LEU A 185 4.24 9.44 33.73
C LEU A 185 2.72 9.37 33.99
N ASN A 186 2.32 9.57 35.25
CA ASN A 186 0.95 9.62 35.72
C ASN A 186 0.75 10.97 36.43
N GLN A 187 -0.34 11.69 36.14
CA GLN A 187 -0.60 13.00 36.75
C GLN A 187 -2.09 13.34 36.86
N GLN A 188 -2.44 14.10 37.90
CA GLN A 188 -3.76 14.69 38.10
C GLN A 188 -3.64 16.22 38.02
N VAL A 189 -4.56 16.86 37.30
CA VAL A 189 -4.59 18.33 37.12
C VAL A 189 -6.02 18.83 37.30
N LEU A 190 -6.22 19.91 38.04
CA LEU A 190 -7.53 20.54 38.21
C LEU A 190 -7.72 21.67 37.18
N VAL A 191 -8.78 21.60 36.37
CA VAL A 191 -9.11 22.59 35.33
C VAL A 191 -10.61 22.91 35.42
N HIS A 192 -11.01 24.13 35.81
CA HIS A 192 -12.41 24.50 36.05
C HIS A 192 -13.19 23.49 36.93
N ASN A 193 -12.56 23.00 38.00
CA ASN A 193 -13.08 21.96 38.90
C ASN A 193 -13.36 20.58 38.25
N HIS A 194 -12.97 20.36 37.00
CA HIS A 194 -12.79 19.03 36.41
C HIS A 194 -11.41 18.49 36.76
N THR A 195 -11.32 17.20 37.11
CA THR A 195 -10.03 16.55 37.39
C THR A 195 -9.53 15.82 36.15
N PHE A 196 -8.58 16.40 35.45
CA PHE A 196 -7.86 15.74 34.36
C PHE A 196 -6.96 14.64 34.93
N VAL A 197 -7.23 13.39 34.54
CA VAL A 197 -6.47 12.19 34.94
C VAL A 197 -5.68 11.69 33.75
N LEU A 198 -4.37 11.88 33.76
CA LEU A 198 -3.43 11.45 32.73
C LEU A 198 -2.72 10.18 33.20
N ILE A 199 -2.94 9.05 32.52
CA ILE A 199 -2.42 7.73 32.91
C ILE A 199 -1.44 7.11 31.90
N ASP A 200 -0.31 6.59 32.41
CA ASP A 200 0.66 5.80 31.66
C ASP A 200 0.07 4.45 31.25
N ALA A 201 -0.55 4.44 30.07
CA ALA A 201 -1.13 3.25 29.47
C ALA A 201 -0.11 2.13 29.22
N SER A 202 1.16 2.46 28.94
CA SER A 202 2.20 1.46 28.67
C SER A 202 2.62 0.75 29.96
N GLY A 203 2.84 1.50 31.03
CA GLY A 203 3.04 0.94 32.38
C GLY A 203 1.83 0.15 32.87
N LEU A 204 0.61 0.60 32.55
CA LEU A 204 -0.61 -0.09 32.97
C LEU A 204 -0.77 -1.45 32.27
N VAL A 205 -0.35 -1.58 31.01
CA VAL A 205 -0.26 -2.87 30.31
C VAL A 205 0.85 -3.75 30.89
N GLU A 206 2.03 -3.19 31.19
CA GLU A 206 3.14 -3.94 31.81
C GLU A 206 2.81 -4.43 33.23
N GLU A 207 1.97 -3.71 33.97
CA GLU A 207 1.43 -4.14 35.27
C GLU A 207 0.26 -5.13 35.12
N ASP A 208 -0.66 -4.92 34.17
CA ASP A 208 -1.75 -5.87 33.88
C ASP A 208 -1.24 -7.24 33.43
N TYR A 209 -0.15 -7.30 32.67
CA TYR A 209 0.50 -8.56 32.30
C TYR A 209 1.04 -9.31 33.53
N GLN A 210 1.63 -8.60 34.52
CA GLN A 210 2.09 -9.22 35.77
C GLN A 210 0.92 -9.71 36.64
N ARG A 211 -0.16 -8.91 36.71
CA ARG A 211 -1.42 -9.26 37.37
C ARG A 211 -2.07 -10.50 36.75
N ALA A 212 -2.15 -10.53 35.42
CA ALA A 212 -2.72 -11.64 34.65
C ALA A 212 -1.86 -12.92 34.75
N ALA A 213 -0.53 -12.81 34.74
CA ALA A 213 0.38 -13.94 34.91
C ALA A 213 0.25 -14.62 36.29
N ARG A 214 -0.22 -13.91 37.32
CA ARG A 214 -0.59 -14.46 38.64
C ARG A 214 -2.07 -14.81 38.79
N ASN A 215 -2.84 -14.78 37.69
CA ASN A 215 -4.31 -14.98 37.65
C ASN A 215 -5.07 -14.22 38.76
N THR A 216 -4.60 -13.02 39.12
CA THR A 216 -5.12 -12.24 40.24
C THR A 216 -6.10 -11.18 39.73
N GLU A 217 -7.23 -10.96 40.40
CA GLU A 217 -8.15 -9.87 40.06
C GLU A 217 -7.68 -8.54 40.69
N TYR A 218 -8.14 -7.40 40.14
CA TYR A 218 -7.69 -6.07 40.60
C TYR A 218 -7.99 -5.79 42.08
N ASP A 219 -9.07 -6.35 42.64
CA ASP A 219 -9.42 -6.25 44.07
C ASP A 219 -8.44 -6.98 45.01
N LYS A 220 -7.56 -7.82 44.45
CA LYS A 220 -6.59 -8.66 45.16
C LYS A 220 -5.15 -8.43 44.68
N TRP A 221 -4.94 -7.49 43.75
CA TRP A 221 -3.62 -7.14 43.26
C TRP A 221 -2.95 -6.19 44.24
N THR A 222 -1.70 -6.48 44.63
CA THR A 222 -0.87 -5.50 45.33
C THR A 222 -0.23 -4.60 44.27
N ALA A 223 -0.77 -3.40 44.11
CA ALA A 223 -0.28 -2.44 43.13
C ALA A 223 1.21 -2.10 43.33
N ILE A 224 1.92 -1.85 42.23
CA ILE A 224 3.32 -1.45 42.27
C ILE A 224 3.39 -0.02 42.80
N ASN A 225 4.13 0.20 43.90
CA ASN A 225 4.31 1.53 44.50
C ASN A 225 4.81 2.57 43.47
N GLY A 226 4.05 3.64 43.25
CA GLY A 226 4.33 4.66 42.23
C GLY A 226 4.01 4.24 40.78
N GLY A 227 3.47 3.04 40.58
CA GLY A 227 2.93 2.56 39.30
C GLY A 227 1.52 3.11 38.99
N PRO A 228 1.02 2.88 37.77
CA PRO A 228 -0.26 3.42 37.33
C PRO A 228 -1.47 2.81 38.05
N VAL A 229 -1.43 1.55 38.49
CA VAL A 229 -2.54 0.97 39.29
C VAL A 229 -2.63 1.66 40.66
N HIS A 230 -1.49 1.81 41.35
CA HIS A 230 -1.40 2.52 42.62
C HIS A 230 -1.87 3.99 42.49
N PHE A 231 -1.52 4.66 41.39
CA PHE A 231 -2.02 6.02 41.12
C PHE A 231 -3.55 6.05 41.02
N VAL A 232 -4.16 5.12 40.28
CA VAL A 232 -5.62 5.01 40.15
C VAL A 232 -6.31 4.69 41.48
N GLU A 233 -5.70 3.87 42.33
CA GLU A 233 -6.18 3.61 43.68
C GLU A 233 -6.17 4.87 44.55
N THR A 234 -5.10 5.68 44.51
CA THR A 234 -5.06 6.96 45.25
C THR A 234 -6.08 7.99 44.76
N LEU A 235 -6.54 7.94 43.50
CA LEU A 235 -7.62 8.79 43.00
C LEU A 235 -8.99 8.40 43.59
N ARG A 236 -9.21 7.10 43.80
CA ARG A 236 -10.41 6.56 44.46
C ARG A 236 -10.51 6.98 45.91
N GLU A 237 -9.38 6.97 46.62
CA GLU A 237 -9.29 7.44 48.02
C GLU A 237 -9.54 8.95 48.13
N GLN A 238 -9.06 9.73 47.15
CA GLN A 238 -9.28 11.18 47.07
C GLN A 238 -10.71 11.58 46.65
N GLN A 239 -11.50 10.67 46.07
CA GLN A 239 -12.84 10.93 45.51
C GLN A 239 -12.87 12.17 44.59
N VAL A 240 -11.99 12.18 43.59
CA VAL A 240 -11.74 13.36 42.76
C VAL A 240 -12.99 13.86 41.99
N PRO A 241 -13.26 15.17 41.99
CA PRO A 241 -14.46 15.73 41.34
C PRO A 241 -14.34 15.74 39.82
N TRP A 242 -15.45 15.42 39.15
CA TRP A 242 -15.65 15.48 37.69
C TRP A 242 -14.42 15.00 36.87
N PRO A 243 -14.04 13.71 36.98
CA PRO A 243 -12.82 13.23 36.36
C PRO A 243 -12.95 13.07 34.84
N VAL A 244 -11.91 13.50 34.12
CA VAL A 244 -11.75 13.37 32.66
C VAL A 244 -10.51 12.54 32.40
N LEU A 245 -10.66 11.38 31.75
CA LEU A 245 -9.59 10.40 31.61
C LEU A 245 -8.84 10.56 30.28
N PHE A 246 -7.51 10.67 30.35
CA PHE A 246 -6.61 10.73 29.20
C PHE A 246 -5.67 9.51 29.24
N THR A 247 -5.79 8.65 28.23
CA THR A 247 -4.94 7.46 28.03
C THR A 247 -4.27 7.54 26.65
N HIS A 248 -3.09 6.93 26.45
CA HIS A 248 -2.55 6.82 25.10
C HIS A 248 -3.20 5.65 24.36
N ILE A 249 -3.17 4.46 24.96
CA ILE A 249 -3.81 3.26 24.40
C ILE A 249 -5.34 3.34 24.66
N PRO A 250 -6.18 3.21 23.63
CA PRO A 250 -7.65 3.23 23.78
C PRO A 250 -8.20 2.14 24.71
N LEU A 251 -9.39 2.36 25.26
CA LEU A 251 -10.03 1.36 26.12
C LEU A 251 -10.59 0.17 25.33
N TYR A 252 -10.76 -0.97 26.02
CA TYR A 252 -11.31 -2.20 25.45
C TYR A 252 -12.68 -1.96 24.79
N ARG A 253 -12.81 -2.41 23.54
CA ARG A 253 -14.09 -2.48 22.83
C ARG A 253 -14.14 -3.74 21.95
N PRO A 254 -15.33 -4.22 21.55
CA PRO A 254 -15.44 -5.31 20.57
C PRO A 254 -14.76 -4.94 19.25
N ASP A 255 -14.09 -5.88 18.57
CA ASP A 255 -13.36 -5.60 17.31
C ASP A 255 -14.29 -5.21 16.13
N THR A 256 -15.58 -5.49 16.29
CA THR A 256 -16.68 -5.11 15.39
C THR A 256 -17.37 -3.81 15.77
N ALA A 257 -16.97 -3.16 16.87
CA ALA A 257 -17.56 -1.89 17.31
C ALA A 257 -17.36 -0.83 16.23
N ALA A 258 -18.47 -0.24 15.78
CA ALA A 258 -18.43 0.89 14.85
C ALA A 258 -17.78 2.09 15.53
N CYS A 259 -16.96 2.80 14.76
CA CYS A 259 -16.46 4.13 15.10
C CYS A 259 -17.35 5.19 14.44
N GLY A 260 -17.47 6.37 15.07
CA GLY A 260 -18.19 7.51 14.50
C GLY A 260 -17.72 7.92 13.09
N LEU A 261 -18.59 8.65 12.37
CA LEU A 261 -18.54 8.94 10.93
C LEU A 261 -17.25 9.62 10.41
N LEU A 262 -16.37 10.09 11.30
CA LEU A 262 -15.12 10.79 10.96
C LEU A 262 -13.91 9.84 10.83
N ARG A 263 -14.08 8.55 11.12
CA ARG A 263 -13.09 7.52 10.83
C ARG A 263 -12.96 7.30 9.32
N GLU A 264 -11.73 7.19 8.83
CA GLU A 264 -11.46 6.91 7.42
C GLU A 264 -11.34 5.43 7.08
N ARG A 265 -10.92 4.56 8.02
CA ARG A 265 -10.73 3.12 7.75
C ARG A 265 -11.15 2.18 8.90
N GLY A 266 -12.13 1.32 8.64
CA GLY A 266 -12.41 0.11 9.42
C GLY A 266 -12.88 0.38 10.85
N THR A 267 -12.41 -0.45 11.78
CA THR A 267 -12.65 -0.39 13.24
C THR A 267 -11.32 -0.46 13.98
N ILE A 268 -11.30 -0.14 15.28
CA ILE A 268 -10.14 -0.50 16.14
C ILE A 268 -10.23 -1.99 16.43
N ARG A 269 -9.17 -2.75 16.12
CA ARG A 269 -9.08 -4.20 16.39
C ARG A 269 -8.01 -4.47 17.45
N ARG A 270 -8.29 -5.39 18.37
CA ARG A 270 -7.31 -5.91 19.33
C ARG A 270 -6.12 -6.50 18.61
N GLY A 271 -4.93 -6.12 19.07
CA GLY A 271 -3.65 -6.60 18.61
C GLY A 271 -2.60 -6.27 19.66
N VAL A 272 -1.66 -7.18 19.85
CA VAL A 272 -0.53 -7.05 20.78
C VAL A 272 0.74 -7.52 20.09
N GLY A 273 1.89 -6.93 20.41
CA GLY A 273 3.18 -7.36 19.88
C GLY A 273 4.36 -6.61 20.50
N PRO A 274 5.60 -6.91 20.07
CA PRO A 274 6.81 -6.31 20.65
C PRO A 274 6.92 -4.80 20.36
N GLY A 275 6.29 -3.96 21.18
CA GLY A 275 6.26 -2.49 21.06
C GLY A 275 4.88 -1.86 20.93
N TYR A 276 3.80 -2.63 20.87
CA TYR A 276 2.45 -2.07 20.68
C TYR A 276 1.35 -2.95 21.28
N GLN A 277 0.25 -2.30 21.68
CA GLN A 277 -1.00 -2.93 22.04
C GLN A 277 -2.14 -1.95 21.72
N ASN A 278 -3.00 -2.30 20.76
CA ASN A 278 -3.95 -1.35 20.15
C ASN A 278 -5.10 -0.90 21.07
N VAL A 279 -5.42 -1.66 22.13
CA VAL A 279 -6.41 -1.32 23.17
C VAL A 279 -6.03 -1.96 24.50
N LEU A 280 -6.47 -1.39 25.63
CA LEU A 280 -6.31 -1.97 26.96
C LEU A 280 -7.10 -3.29 27.12
N GLY A 281 -6.74 -4.08 28.14
CA GLY A 281 -7.47 -5.29 28.51
C GLY A 281 -8.89 -4.99 28.99
N LYS A 282 -9.83 -5.93 28.81
CA LYS A 282 -11.22 -5.76 29.31
C LYS A 282 -11.27 -5.57 30.84
N LYS A 283 -10.43 -6.31 31.59
CA LYS A 283 -10.32 -6.18 33.04
C LYS A 283 -9.75 -4.82 33.44
N THR A 284 -8.67 -4.39 32.80
CA THR A 284 -8.06 -3.05 32.95
C THR A 284 -9.07 -1.93 32.68
N THR A 285 -9.84 -2.07 31.59
CA THR A 285 -10.87 -1.09 31.19
C THR A 285 -11.99 -1.00 32.24
N ASN A 286 -12.51 -2.14 32.69
CA ASN A 286 -13.49 -2.17 33.77
C ASN A 286 -12.93 -1.54 35.06
N PHE A 287 -11.69 -1.87 35.44
CA PHE A 287 -11.01 -1.29 36.60
C PHE A 287 -10.92 0.24 36.51
N LEU A 288 -10.45 0.80 35.38
CA LEU A 288 -10.38 2.25 35.19
C LEU A 288 -11.77 2.91 35.28
N LEU A 289 -12.75 2.40 34.54
CA LEU A 289 -14.09 2.99 34.50
C LEU A 289 -14.82 2.88 35.85
N GLN A 290 -14.62 1.80 36.61
CA GLN A 290 -15.23 1.61 37.94
C GLN A 290 -14.52 2.39 39.05
N THR A 291 -13.21 2.60 38.94
CA THR A 291 -12.38 3.21 39.99
C THR A 291 -12.24 4.72 39.83
N ILE A 292 -12.19 5.21 38.60
CA ILE A 292 -12.08 6.65 38.26
C ILE A 292 -13.46 7.26 38.02
N GLN A 293 -14.43 6.50 37.50
CA GLN A 293 -15.78 6.97 37.13
C GLN A 293 -15.77 8.24 36.23
N PRO A 294 -15.00 8.24 35.12
CA PRO A 294 -14.81 9.44 34.31
C PRO A 294 -16.08 9.85 33.55
N SER A 295 -16.29 11.15 33.39
CA SER A 295 -17.39 11.70 32.59
C SER A 295 -17.19 11.48 31.08
N ILE A 296 -15.93 11.52 30.64
CA ILE A 296 -15.50 11.27 29.26
C ILE A 296 -14.05 10.77 29.24
N VAL A 297 -13.69 10.02 28.21
CA VAL A 297 -12.36 9.47 27.97
C VAL A 297 -11.80 9.96 26.63
N PHE A 298 -10.53 10.34 26.60
CA PHE A 298 -9.79 10.65 25.36
C PHE A 298 -8.59 9.71 25.18
N SER A 299 -8.41 9.19 23.96
CA SER A 299 -7.35 8.21 23.63
C SER A 299 -6.57 8.49 22.34
N GLY A 300 -5.50 7.73 22.05
CA GLY A 300 -4.60 7.87 20.89
C GLY A 300 -4.23 6.53 20.22
N ASP A 301 -2.95 6.34 19.86
CA ASP A 301 -2.29 5.15 19.22
C ASP A 301 -2.83 4.66 17.86
N ASP A 302 -4.14 4.62 17.65
CA ASP A 302 -4.79 4.04 16.45
C ASP A 302 -4.69 4.94 15.19
N ARG A 303 -4.21 6.19 15.31
CA ARG A 303 -4.01 7.21 14.26
C ARG A 303 -5.26 7.78 13.61
N ASP A 304 -6.34 7.01 13.52
CA ASP A 304 -7.61 7.44 12.93
C ASP A 304 -8.62 7.80 14.03
N TYR A 305 -9.64 8.60 13.70
CA TYR A 305 -10.69 8.94 14.66
C TYR A 305 -11.46 7.68 15.05
N CYS A 306 -11.83 7.53 16.31
CA CYS A 306 -12.89 6.61 16.71
C CYS A 306 -13.67 7.18 17.88
N GLU A 307 -14.96 6.90 17.91
CA GLU A 307 -15.87 7.31 18.96
C GLU A 307 -16.67 6.08 19.36
N TYR A 308 -16.72 5.80 20.66
CA TYR A 308 -17.33 4.60 21.23
C TYR A 308 -17.91 4.91 22.61
N THR A 309 -18.98 4.21 22.99
CA THR A 309 -19.65 4.41 24.28
C THR A 309 -19.50 3.14 25.12
N HIS A 310 -18.94 3.28 26.32
CA HIS A 310 -18.78 2.23 27.30
C HIS A 310 -19.99 2.20 28.23
N VAL A 311 -20.52 1.00 28.49
CA VAL A 311 -21.63 0.78 29.45
C VAL A 311 -21.07 0.02 30.65
N PRO A 312 -20.89 0.68 31.82
CA PRO A 312 -20.41 0.02 33.03
C PRO A 312 -21.35 -1.10 33.49
N SER A 313 -20.80 -2.22 33.97
CA SER A 313 -21.60 -3.36 34.41
C SER A 313 -22.32 -3.09 35.74
N LEU A 314 -23.64 -3.33 35.76
CA LEU A 314 -24.57 -3.07 36.87
C LEU A 314 -24.14 -3.60 38.25
N SER A 315 -23.31 -4.65 38.32
CA SER A 315 -22.87 -5.28 39.56
C SER A 315 -21.82 -4.49 40.36
N ALA A 316 -21.49 -3.26 39.97
CA ALA A 316 -20.35 -2.49 40.51
C ALA A 316 -20.72 -1.16 41.18
N ILE A 317 -22.00 -0.77 41.22
CA ILE A 317 -22.44 0.49 41.83
C ILE A 317 -22.93 0.23 43.25
N MET A 318 -22.15 0.61 44.26
CA MET A 318 -22.61 0.69 45.65
C MET A 318 -23.39 2.01 45.86
N GLY A 319 -24.59 2.07 45.28
CA GLY A 319 -25.46 3.25 45.35
C GLY A 319 -26.66 3.14 44.40
N ASP A 320 -27.74 3.84 44.70
CA ASP A 320 -29.01 3.79 43.96
C ASP A 320 -28.99 4.65 42.68
N GLN A 321 -27.90 4.56 41.92
CA GLN A 321 -27.68 5.30 40.68
C GLN A 321 -27.59 4.33 39.50
N ARG A 322 -28.26 4.66 38.40
CA ARG A 322 -28.16 3.90 37.15
C ARG A 322 -26.74 4.03 36.57
N PRO A 323 -26.22 3.01 35.86
CA PRO A 323 -24.99 3.16 35.10
C PRO A 323 -25.12 4.34 34.12
N THR A 324 -24.17 5.27 34.17
CA THR A 324 -24.01 6.31 33.17
C THR A 324 -23.15 5.77 32.02
N ASP A 325 -23.61 6.01 30.80
CA ASP A 325 -22.87 5.68 29.59
C ASP A 325 -21.66 6.63 29.44
N ILE A 326 -20.46 6.08 29.32
CA ILE A 326 -19.20 6.84 29.30
C ILE A 326 -18.68 6.90 27.85
N ARG A 327 -18.61 8.11 27.27
CA ARG A 327 -18.08 8.32 25.92
C ARG A 327 -16.55 8.24 25.91
N GLU A 328 -15.99 7.57 24.91
CA GLU A 328 -14.57 7.61 24.58
C GLU A 328 -14.36 8.17 23.16
N VAL A 329 -13.49 9.17 23.04
CA VAL A 329 -13.03 9.72 21.76
C VAL A 329 -11.54 9.43 21.58
N THR A 330 -11.24 8.50 20.67
CA THR A 330 -9.88 8.25 20.17
C THR A 330 -9.51 9.35 19.18
N VAL A 331 -8.62 10.24 19.62
CA VAL A 331 -8.20 11.46 18.92
C VAL A 331 -7.27 11.11 17.77
N LYS A 332 -7.68 11.53 16.57
CA LYS A 332 -6.97 11.35 15.30
C LYS A 332 -5.56 11.95 15.35
N SER A 333 -4.57 11.25 14.78
CA SER A 333 -3.16 11.70 14.80
C SER A 333 -2.97 13.07 14.16
N PHE A 334 -2.16 13.91 14.80
CA PHE A 334 -1.70 15.21 14.30
C PHE A 334 -0.67 15.08 13.16
N SER A 335 -0.06 13.90 13.03
CA SER A 335 1.04 13.63 12.11
C SER A 335 0.56 13.15 10.72
N PRO A 336 1.23 13.56 9.63
CA PRO A 336 1.02 12.97 8.31
C PRO A 336 1.40 11.47 8.26
N TYR A 337 0.40 10.60 8.29
CA TYR A 337 0.56 9.14 8.25
C TYR A 337 -0.15 8.50 7.03
N PRO A 338 0.43 7.50 6.32
CA PRO A 338 -0.16 6.95 5.08
C PRO A 338 -1.54 6.26 5.17
N THR A 339 -2.05 6.01 6.38
CA THR A 339 -3.38 5.42 6.60
C THR A 339 -4.50 6.46 6.67
N ILE A 340 -4.21 7.73 6.93
CA ILE A 340 -5.20 8.81 7.00
C ILE A 340 -4.98 9.84 5.88
N ARG A 341 -6.04 10.43 5.34
CA ARG A 341 -5.96 11.49 4.32
C ARG A 341 -5.82 12.86 4.95
N ARG A 342 -6.33 13.06 6.17
CA ARG A 342 -6.23 14.32 6.92
C ARG A 342 -5.77 14.01 8.34
N PRO A 343 -4.69 14.63 8.85
CA PRO A 343 -4.40 14.62 10.28
C PRO A 343 -5.49 15.37 11.07
N GLY A 344 -5.49 15.32 12.40
CA GLY A 344 -6.50 15.99 13.24
C GLY A 344 -6.02 16.36 14.64
N PHE A 345 -6.96 16.90 15.42
CA PHE A 345 -6.86 17.25 16.84
C PHE A 345 -8.27 17.45 17.43
N GLN A 346 -8.42 17.45 18.75
CA GLN A 346 -9.68 17.77 19.42
C GLN A 346 -9.61 19.16 20.07
N LEU A 347 -10.72 19.89 20.05
CA LEU A 347 -10.96 21.09 20.85
C LEU A 347 -11.94 20.77 21.98
N LEU A 348 -11.62 21.15 23.21
CA LEU A 348 -12.48 21.06 24.39
C LEU A 348 -12.76 22.47 24.91
N SER A 349 -14.00 22.71 25.33
CA SER A 349 -14.41 23.90 26.09
C SER A 349 -14.96 23.46 27.45
N LEU A 350 -14.53 24.16 28.52
CA LEU A 350 -14.83 23.80 29.92
C LEU A 350 -15.36 25.00 30.70
N ILE A 351 -16.47 24.82 31.39
CA ILE A 351 -16.94 25.72 32.47
C ILE A 351 -17.00 24.96 33.78
N SER A 352 -17.19 25.68 34.88
CA SER A 352 -17.31 25.06 36.20
C SER A 352 -18.62 24.25 36.29
N PRO A 353 -18.57 22.96 36.69
CA PRO A 353 -19.78 22.17 36.90
C PRO A 353 -20.59 22.72 38.08
N PRO A 354 -21.94 22.64 38.04
CA PRO A 354 -22.79 23.13 39.11
C PRO A 354 -22.55 22.36 40.42
N ALA A 355 -22.75 23.03 41.55
CA ALA A 355 -22.55 22.44 42.87
C ALA A 355 -23.47 21.23 43.09
N LEU A 356 -22.91 20.14 43.63
CA LEU A 356 -23.58 18.85 43.89
C LEU A 356 -24.81 18.95 44.81
N THR A 357 -25.01 20.08 45.48
CA THR A 357 -26.12 20.36 46.41
C THR A 357 -27.34 21.04 45.78
N SER A 358 -27.32 21.41 44.49
CA SER A 358 -28.41 22.16 43.84
C SER A 358 -28.90 21.53 42.53
N LEU A 359 -29.02 20.20 42.48
CA LEU A 359 -29.49 19.47 41.30
C LEU A 359 -31.03 19.36 41.25
N ASP A 360 -31.65 20.26 40.49
CA ASP A 360 -32.98 20.01 39.91
C ASP A 360 -32.80 19.01 38.74
N PRO A 361 -33.45 17.83 38.76
CA PRO A 361 -33.26 16.80 37.73
C PRO A 361 -33.81 17.17 36.34
N SER A 362 -34.43 18.35 36.17
CA SER A 362 -34.90 18.86 34.87
C SER A 362 -33.86 19.71 34.11
N VAL A 363 -32.74 20.09 34.74
CA VAL A 363 -31.72 20.96 34.13
C VAL A 363 -30.52 20.14 33.65
N SER A 364 -30.15 20.28 32.37
CA SER A 364 -29.00 19.58 31.79
C SER A 364 -27.67 20.18 32.28
N THR A 365 -26.75 19.32 32.72
CA THR A 365 -25.54 19.67 33.49
C THR A 365 -24.25 19.74 32.67
N HIS A 366 -24.35 20.02 31.37
CA HIS A 366 -23.20 20.08 30.47
C HIS A 366 -22.23 21.21 30.88
N SER A 367 -21.04 20.81 31.30
CA SER A 367 -19.93 21.67 31.76
C SER A 367 -18.63 21.41 30.98
N LEU A 368 -18.68 20.47 30.05
CA LEU A 368 -17.64 20.09 29.09
C LEU A 368 -18.34 19.85 27.75
N SER A 369 -17.83 20.45 26.67
CA SER A 369 -18.11 20.04 25.29
C SER A 369 -16.80 19.86 24.52
N ASP A 370 -16.82 19.03 23.47
CA ASP A 370 -15.66 18.78 22.62
C ASP A 370 -16.04 18.58 21.15
N THR A 371 -15.13 18.98 20.25
CA THR A 371 -15.33 18.84 18.80
C THR A 371 -14.02 18.51 18.06
N PRO A 372 -14.04 17.59 17.07
CA PRO A 372 -12.87 17.20 16.28
C PRO A 372 -12.61 18.16 15.12
N CYS A 373 -11.35 18.57 14.94
CA CYS A 373 -10.91 19.36 13.80
C CYS A 373 -9.93 18.61 12.90
N LEU A 374 -10.00 18.88 11.59
CA LEU A 374 -9.21 18.20 10.56
C LEU A 374 -8.23 19.15 9.86
N LEU A 375 -6.99 18.69 9.74
CA LEU A 375 -5.90 19.39 9.06
C LEU A 375 -5.90 19.11 7.54
N PRO A 376 -5.14 19.89 6.74
CA PRO A 376 -5.05 19.70 5.29
C PRO A 376 -4.63 18.29 4.86
N ASN A 377 -5.17 17.82 3.73
CA ASN A 377 -4.67 16.63 3.04
C ASN A 377 -3.35 16.94 2.32
N TYR A 378 -2.26 16.94 3.09
CA TYR A 378 -0.91 17.24 2.60
C TYR A 378 -0.48 16.29 1.47
N ILE A 379 -0.77 14.98 1.58
CA ILE A 379 -0.45 14.01 0.52
C ILE A 379 -1.23 14.32 -0.78
N GLY A 380 -2.47 14.78 -0.64
CA GLY A 380 -3.29 15.31 -1.73
C GLY A 380 -2.58 16.47 -2.44
N VAL A 381 -2.22 17.54 -1.72
CA VAL A 381 -1.59 18.75 -2.28
C VAL A 381 -0.42 18.44 -3.25
N TYR A 382 0.53 17.57 -2.87
CA TYR A 382 1.65 17.21 -3.75
C TYR A 382 1.22 16.40 -4.98
N THR A 383 0.21 15.53 -4.84
CA THR A 383 -0.24 14.62 -5.89
C THR A 383 -1.27 15.24 -6.84
N THR A 384 -2.11 16.16 -6.37
CA THR A 384 -3.22 16.77 -7.12
C THR A 384 -2.98 18.22 -7.54
N HIS A 385 -2.14 18.99 -6.84
CA HIS A 385 -1.86 20.39 -7.20
C HIS A 385 -0.45 20.56 -7.76
N TYR A 386 0.59 20.30 -6.98
CA TYR A 386 1.97 20.59 -7.40
C TYR A 386 2.47 19.70 -8.55
N LEU A 387 2.23 18.39 -8.51
CA LEU A 387 2.66 17.49 -9.60
C LEU A 387 1.95 17.82 -10.93
N PRO A 388 0.61 17.99 -10.99
CA PRO A 388 -0.06 18.46 -12.21
C PRO A 388 0.37 19.85 -12.65
N LEU A 389 0.58 20.81 -11.73
CA LEU A 389 1.07 22.15 -12.09
C LEU A 389 2.50 22.11 -12.65
N LEU A 390 3.37 21.21 -12.18
CA LEU A 390 4.71 20.99 -12.72
C LEU A 390 4.68 20.41 -14.13
N LEU A 391 3.84 19.40 -14.36
CA LEU A 391 3.63 18.83 -15.69
C LEU A 391 3.02 19.86 -16.66
N MET A 392 2.01 20.61 -16.23
CA MET A 392 1.41 21.68 -17.04
C MET A 392 2.41 22.82 -17.32
N SER A 393 3.18 23.26 -16.31
CA SER A 393 4.15 24.35 -16.47
C SER A 393 5.31 23.98 -17.39
N THR A 394 5.82 22.75 -17.29
CA THR A 394 6.89 22.27 -18.19
C THR A 394 6.39 22.15 -19.63
N VAL A 395 5.18 21.63 -19.85
CA VAL A 395 4.52 21.62 -21.17
C VAL A 395 4.30 23.05 -21.70
N LEU A 396 3.79 23.97 -20.90
CA LEU A 396 3.53 25.36 -21.31
C LEU A 396 4.82 26.13 -21.62
N LEU A 397 5.90 25.94 -20.83
CA LEU A 397 7.22 26.52 -21.12
C LEU A 397 7.84 25.94 -22.39
N ALA A 398 7.70 24.64 -22.65
CA ALA A 398 8.12 24.03 -23.91
C ALA A 398 7.36 24.65 -25.09
N CYS A 399 6.03 24.66 -25.03
CA CYS A 399 5.16 25.26 -26.06
C CYS A 399 5.49 26.74 -26.32
N ALA A 400 5.77 27.55 -25.29
CA ALA A 400 6.09 28.95 -25.47
C ALA A 400 7.53 29.21 -25.95
N ARG A 401 8.52 28.39 -25.55
CA ARG A 401 9.87 28.46 -26.11
C ARG A 401 9.84 28.16 -27.61
N LEU A 402 9.01 27.19 -28.02
CA LEU A 402 8.70 26.89 -29.42
C LEU A 402 7.86 27.99 -30.12
N HIS A 403 7.20 28.87 -29.37
CA HIS A 403 6.43 30.01 -29.89
C HIS A 403 7.21 31.34 -29.89
N THR A 404 8.37 31.43 -29.25
CA THR A 404 9.30 32.56 -29.39
C THR A 404 10.16 32.48 -30.66
N PHE A 405 10.44 31.27 -31.19
CA PHE A 405 11.02 31.05 -32.52
C PHE A 405 10.02 31.33 -33.69
N ARG A 406 9.10 32.29 -33.50
CA ARG A 406 8.03 32.65 -34.45
C ARG A 406 7.84 34.16 -34.64
N GLY A 407 8.62 35.01 -33.96
CA GLY A 407 8.61 36.45 -34.22
C GLY A 407 9.31 36.78 -35.54
N PRO A 408 8.84 37.77 -36.32
CA PRO A 408 9.58 38.27 -37.47
C PRO A 408 10.84 39.01 -37.00
N ALA A 409 11.93 38.91 -37.75
CA ALA A 409 13.02 39.86 -37.63
C ALA A 409 12.53 41.21 -38.17
N LEU A 410 12.65 42.27 -37.36
CA LEU A 410 12.55 43.63 -37.85
C LEU A 410 13.79 43.90 -38.73
N PRO A 411 13.63 44.39 -39.97
CA PRO A 411 14.78 44.70 -40.81
C PRO A 411 15.55 45.88 -40.20
N ILE A 412 16.82 45.65 -39.86
CA ILE A 412 17.77 46.74 -39.64
C ILE A 412 18.10 47.27 -41.04
N ILE A 413 17.58 48.44 -41.38
CA ILE A 413 18.00 49.15 -42.59
C ILE A 413 19.41 49.68 -42.33
N LEU A 414 20.39 49.05 -42.97
CA LEU A 414 21.76 49.55 -43.08
C LEU A 414 21.87 50.26 -44.42
N ASP A 415 21.81 51.60 -44.40
CA ASP A 415 22.05 52.41 -45.59
C ASP A 415 23.51 52.27 -46.04
N PRO A 416 23.78 51.95 -47.33
CA PRO A 416 25.14 51.95 -47.86
C PRO A 416 25.68 53.38 -47.98
N LEU A 417 26.68 53.72 -47.15
CA LEU A 417 27.42 54.97 -47.27
C LEU A 417 28.33 54.97 -48.51
N HIS A 418 28.01 55.81 -49.49
CA HIS A 418 28.88 56.50 -50.48
C HIS A 418 27.96 57.45 -51.27
N SER A 419 28.21 58.71 -51.58
CA SER A 419 29.24 59.75 -51.33
C SER A 419 28.79 60.93 -52.25
N PRO A 420 29.18 62.20 -52.03
CA PRO A 420 28.31 63.34 -52.38
C PRO A 420 28.55 64.01 -53.74
N SER A 421 27.53 64.71 -54.25
CA SER A 421 27.66 65.81 -55.22
C SER A 421 26.57 66.88 -54.98
N LEU A 422 26.78 68.12 -55.46
CA LEU A 422 26.02 69.31 -55.07
C LEU A 422 24.93 69.69 -56.09
N SER A 423 23.80 70.23 -55.62
CA SER A 423 23.26 71.54 -56.05
C SER A 423 21.99 71.91 -55.24
N SER A 424 21.48 73.14 -55.40
CA SER A 424 20.46 73.74 -54.50
C SER A 424 19.23 74.28 -55.30
N PRO A 425 18.36 75.17 -54.78
CA PRO A 425 17.01 74.77 -54.35
C PRO A 425 15.85 75.42 -55.14
N GLY A 426 14.61 74.89 -54.99
CA GLY A 426 13.45 75.41 -55.72
C GLY A 426 12.05 75.14 -55.10
N VAL A 427 11.60 76.09 -54.26
CA VAL A 427 10.24 76.69 -54.20
C VAL A 427 8.96 75.82 -54.37
N SER A 428 8.07 75.89 -53.36
CA SER A 428 6.63 75.54 -53.43
C SER A 428 5.78 76.79 -53.77
N PRO A 429 4.51 76.71 -54.27
CA PRO A 429 3.35 76.31 -53.42
C PRO A 429 2.08 75.74 -54.17
N ARG A 430 1.01 75.50 -53.39
CA ARG A 430 -0.49 75.59 -53.65
C ARG A 430 -1.02 75.58 -55.11
N SER A 431 -2.17 74.96 -55.45
CA SER A 431 -3.11 74.03 -54.75
C SER A 431 -3.89 73.14 -55.78
N SER A 432 -5.21 72.87 -55.89
CA SER A 432 -6.52 73.37 -55.36
C SER A 432 -7.65 72.29 -55.49
N PHE A 433 -8.84 72.55 -54.92
CA PHE A 433 -10.16 71.89 -55.19
C PHE A 433 -11.00 72.76 -56.20
N PRO A 434 -12.19 72.37 -56.77
CA PRO A 434 -13.25 71.49 -56.24
C PRO A 434 -14.13 70.65 -57.24
N ASN A 435 -15.15 69.94 -56.72
CA ASN A 435 -16.58 69.72 -57.16
C ASN A 435 -17.00 69.64 -58.66
N SER A 436 -18.08 68.95 -59.12
CA SER A 436 -19.09 68.02 -58.54
C SER A 436 -20.13 67.53 -59.61
N ALA A 437 -20.91 66.46 -59.32
CA ALA A 437 -22.24 66.10 -59.93
C ALA A 437 -22.24 65.55 -61.40
N THR A 438 -23.27 64.87 -62.00
CA THR A 438 -24.61 64.36 -61.55
C THR A 438 -25.19 63.23 -62.46
N MET A 439 -25.84 62.21 -61.87
CA MET A 439 -27.13 61.49 -62.23
C MET A 439 -27.54 60.93 -63.64
N ARG A 440 -28.16 59.72 -63.60
CA ARG A 440 -29.33 59.16 -64.40
C ARG A 440 -29.12 58.74 -65.89
N ASP A 441 -29.89 57.82 -66.52
CA ASP A 441 -30.90 56.79 -66.11
C ASP A 441 -31.18 55.73 -67.23
N VAL A 442 -31.76 54.55 -66.89
CA VAL A 442 -32.61 53.60 -67.71
C VAL A 442 -32.05 52.99 -69.04
N GLY A 443 -32.36 51.75 -69.50
CA GLY A 443 -33.08 50.57 -68.95
C GLY A 443 -33.48 49.50 -70.03
N GLN A 444 -34.12 48.39 -69.62
CA GLN A 444 -34.63 47.21 -70.42
C GLN A 444 -33.58 46.24 -71.03
N GLN A 445 -33.78 44.92 -71.26
CA GLN A 445 -34.70 43.81 -70.86
C GLN A 445 -34.05 42.44 -71.30
N GLY A 446 -34.45 41.20 -70.94
CA GLY A 446 -35.41 40.67 -69.95
C GLY A 446 -35.95 39.24 -70.27
N GLY A 447 -35.49 38.16 -69.59
CA GLY A 447 -36.03 36.77 -69.65
C GLY A 447 -35.02 35.65 -69.28
N LEU A 448 -35.39 34.40 -68.89
CA LEU A 448 -36.71 33.80 -68.58
C LEU A 448 -36.61 32.43 -67.81
N ARG A 449 -37.58 32.12 -66.93
CA ARG A 449 -37.91 30.80 -66.26
C ARG A 449 -37.11 30.29 -65.02
N THR A 450 -37.73 29.31 -64.33
CA THR A 450 -37.69 28.94 -62.89
C THR A 450 -37.93 27.39 -62.73
N PRO A 451 -38.06 26.70 -61.55
CA PRO A 451 -38.32 27.10 -60.13
C PRO A 451 -37.32 26.42 -59.12
N ARG A 452 -37.55 26.11 -57.81
CA ARG A 452 -38.73 26.05 -56.90
C ARG A 452 -38.31 26.15 -55.40
N THR A 453 -39.28 26.29 -54.49
CA THR A 453 -39.20 26.19 -53.00
C THR A 453 -40.40 25.35 -52.47
N PRO A 454 -41.07 25.47 -51.27
CA PRO A 454 -41.08 26.44 -50.14
C PRO A 454 -40.47 25.83 -48.84
N HIS A 455 -40.78 26.07 -47.54
CA HIS A 455 -41.62 26.91 -46.61
C HIS A 455 -40.88 26.88 -45.21
N MET A 456 -41.21 27.47 -44.05
CA MET A 456 -42.17 28.42 -43.41
C MET A 456 -41.45 28.96 -42.11
N ASN A 457 -41.72 30.08 -41.39
CA ASN A 457 -42.88 30.96 -41.09
C ASN A 457 -43.83 30.47 -39.96
N THR A 458 -44.23 31.25 -38.91
CA THR A 458 -43.83 32.58 -38.34
C THR A 458 -44.61 32.91 -37.03
N SER A 459 -44.04 33.72 -36.11
CA SER A 459 -44.74 34.71 -35.20
C SER A 459 -45.75 34.21 -34.12
N ALA A 460 -46.23 34.99 -33.12
CA ALA A 460 -45.68 36.08 -32.25
C ALA A 460 -46.73 36.53 -31.17
N VAL A 461 -46.36 37.44 -30.23
CA VAL A 461 -47.22 38.38 -29.42
C VAL A 461 -47.79 37.94 -28.02
N HIS A 462 -47.57 38.81 -27.02
CA HIS A 462 -48.16 38.99 -25.65
C HIS A 462 -48.27 37.79 -24.65
N GLY A 463 -48.24 37.99 -23.32
CA GLY A 463 -47.98 39.21 -22.52
C GLY A 463 -48.10 39.00 -20.98
N ASN A 464 -47.50 39.91 -20.21
CA ASN A 464 -47.69 40.33 -18.80
C ASN A 464 -48.13 39.37 -17.66
N ASP A 465 -47.38 39.46 -16.55
CA ASP A 465 -47.77 39.46 -15.10
C ASP A 465 -48.43 38.16 -14.52
N ASP A 466 -48.38 37.80 -13.23
CA ASP A 466 -47.95 38.51 -12.00
C ASP A 466 -47.45 37.53 -10.87
N GLU A 467 -47.41 37.97 -9.60
CA GLU A 467 -47.07 37.27 -8.33
C GLU A 467 -47.85 35.95 -8.02
N GLY A 468 -47.53 35.06 -7.04
CA GLY A 468 -46.37 34.92 -6.14
C GLY A 468 -46.60 34.10 -4.83
N SER A 469 -45.65 33.22 -4.44
CA SER A 469 -45.32 32.79 -3.04
C SER A 469 -46.17 31.76 -2.22
N ILE A 470 -45.53 31.20 -1.16
CA ILE A 470 -46.08 30.70 0.14
C ILE A 470 -46.68 29.25 0.33
N SER A 471 -45.80 28.33 0.79
CA SER A 471 -45.84 27.44 2.00
C SER A 471 -46.92 26.37 2.36
N THR A 472 -46.42 25.13 2.62
CA THR A 472 -46.59 24.25 3.83
C THR A 472 -47.84 23.37 4.15
N PHE A 473 -47.54 22.08 4.43
CA PHE A 473 -48.07 21.11 5.44
C PHE A 473 -49.58 20.90 5.73
N ARG A 474 -50.06 19.64 5.58
CA ARG A 474 -50.47 18.75 6.72
C ARG A 474 -50.67 17.27 6.29
N ALA A 475 -51.12 16.38 7.19
CA ALA A 475 -51.11 14.92 7.01
C ALA A 475 -52.24 14.15 7.76
N CYS A 476 -52.38 12.85 7.42
CA CYS A 476 -53.05 11.74 8.13
C CYS A 476 -54.60 11.68 8.22
N LEU A 477 -55.20 10.57 7.75
CA LEU A 477 -55.85 9.52 8.57
C LEU A 477 -56.25 8.29 7.68
N VAL A 478 -56.96 7.28 8.21
CA VAL A 478 -56.94 5.86 7.77
C VAL A 478 -58.36 5.26 7.55
N ASP A 479 -58.41 3.97 7.16
CA ASP A 479 -59.48 2.95 7.30
C ASP A 479 -60.57 2.83 6.19
N ASP A 480 -61.05 1.64 5.75
CA ASP A 480 -60.46 0.27 5.60
C ASP A 480 -61.34 -0.64 4.67
N GLU A 481 -60.97 -1.93 4.51
CA GLU A 481 -61.70 -3.12 3.97
C GLU A 481 -61.84 -3.36 2.43
N ASN A 482 -62.20 -4.59 2.06
CA ASN A 482 -61.96 -5.32 0.77
C ASN A 482 -63.29 -6.05 0.31
N PRO A 483 -63.40 -7.07 -0.62
CA PRO A 483 -62.39 -7.93 -1.28
C PRO A 483 -62.56 -8.33 -2.80
N SER A 484 -61.41 -8.48 -3.50
CA SER A 484 -61.07 -9.60 -4.43
C SER A 484 -61.75 -9.77 -5.83
N PRO A 485 -61.22 -10.60 -6.79
CA PRO A 485 -59.85 -11.14 -7.00
C PRO A 485 -59.32 -11.09 -8.48
N ILE A 486 -58.15 -11.74 -8.73
CA ILE A 486 -57.52 -12.13 -10.04
C ILE A 486 -56.64 -11.03 -10.70
N ASP A 487 -55.32 -11.18 -10.96
CA ASP A 487 -54.41 -12.35 -10.92
C ASP A 487 -52.91 -12.02 -10.66
N LYS A 488 -52.11 -13.05 -10.30
CA LYS A 488 -50.63 -13.23 -10.37
C LYS A 488 -49.65 -12.51 -9.42
N ASP A 489 -49.36 -13.19 -8.31
CA ASP A 489 -48.17 -13.15 -7.43
C ASP A 489 -46.99 -14.03 -8.00
N TYR A 490 -45.89 -14.48 -7.35
CA TYR A 490 -45.48 -14.64 -5.92
C TYR A 490 -43.95 -14.64 -5.72
N PRO A 491 -43.47 -14.30 -4.49
CA PRO A 491 -42.17 -14.74 -3.97
C PRO A 491 -42.31 -15.75 -2.77
N PRO A 492 -41.72 -15.59 -1.56
CA PRO A 492 -40.93 -16.67 -0.92
C PRO A 492 -41.61 -17.35 0.29
N TYR A 493 -41.03 -18.45 0.79
CA TYR A 493 -41.44 -19.10 2.05
C TYR A 493 -40.30 -19.69 2.89
N SER A 494 -40.55 -19.77 4.20
CA SER A 494 -39.85 -20.56 5.22
C SER A 494 -40.86 -21.02 6.27
N PRO A 495 -40.78 -22.26 6.78
CA PRO A 495 -41.39 -22.58 8.08
C PRO A 495 -40.57 -23.52 9.00
N HIS A 496 -40.88 -23.46 10.30
CA HIS A 496 -40.54 -24.47 11.34
C HIS A 496 -41.75 -25.37 11.64
N TYR A 497 -41.52 -26.58 12.20
CA TYR A 497 -42.26 -27.30 13.28
C TYR A 497 -41.53 -28.67 13.50
N MET A 498 -41.09 -29.06 14.72
CA MET A 498 -41.74 -29.95 15.73
C MET A 498 -42.06 -31.40 15.24
N ILE A 499 -41.94 -32.52 16.00
CA ILE A 499 -41.80 -32.75 17.47
C ILE A 499 -41.30 -34.20 17.86
N HIS A 500 -40.90 -34.41 19.14
CA HIS A 500 -40.79 -35.65 19.98
C HIS A 500 -39.76 -36.82 19.81
N ASN A 501 -39.07 -37.09 20.95
CA ASN A 501 -38.85 -38.36 21.71
C ASN A 501 -37.94 -39.53 21.25
N GLY A 502 -37.30 -40.20 22.24
CA GLY A 502 -36.61 -41.51 22.14
C GLY A 502 -35.13 -41.50 22.59
N GLU A 503 -34.76 -41.32 23.86
CA GLU A 503 -34.69 -42.30 24.99
C GLU A 503 -33.60 -43.41 24.93
N ARG A 504 -32.88 -43.59 26.07
CA ARG A 504 -32.10 -44.78 26.54
C ARG A 504 -30.83 -45.21 25.75
N ALA A 505 -29.62 -45.31 26.35
CA ALA A 505 -29.10 -46.20 27.42
C ALA A 505 -28.34 -47.43 26.84
N GLN A 506 -27.37 -48.12 27.47
CA GLN A 506 -26.55 -47.96 28.70
C GLN A 506 -25.41 -49.03 28.67
N TRP A 507 -24.26 -48.77 29.32
CA TRP A 507 -23.42 -49.78 30.05
C TRP A 507 -22.71 -50.92 29.24
N THR A 508 -21.65 -51.64 29.68
CA THR A 508 -20.63 -51.51 30.76
C THR A 508 -19.41 -52.43 30.50
N GLY A 509 -18.29 -52.21 31.23
CA GLY A 509 -17.21 -53.19 31.47
C GLY A 509 -15.93 -52.89 30.66
N GLY A 510 -14.70 -53.09 31.16
CA GLY A 510 -14.22 -53.77 32.39
C GLY A 510 -13.59 -55.14 32.06
N ALA A 511 -12.48 -55.59 32.66
CA ALA A 511 -11.58 -55.01 33.66
C ALA A 511 -10.17 -55.71 33.59
N ASP A 512 -9.36 -55.59 34.66
CA ASP A 512 -8.25 -56.50 35.06
C ASP A 512 -6.94 -56.57 34.21
N THR A 513 -5.73 -56.92 34.73
CA THR A 513 -5.07 -56.64 36.04
C THR A 513 -3.51 -56.75 35.91
N PHE A 514 -2.79 -56.29 36.96
CA PHE A 514 -1.36 -56.47 37.32
C PHE A 514 -0.86 -57.95 37.41
N PRO A 515 0.41 -58.31 37.80
CA PRO A 515 1.59 -57.51 38.25
C PRO A 515 2.99 -57.90 37.66
N GLY A 516 4.08 -57.21 38.07
CA GLY A 516 5.47 -57.74 37.97
C GLY A 516 6.61 -56.70 38.11
N PRO A 517 7.50 -56.75 39.14
CA PRO A 517 8.51 -55.70 39.40
C PRO A 517 9.99 -56.16 39.44
N PHE A 518 10.95 -55.20 39.41
CA PHE A 518 12.29 -55.36 40.01
C PHE A 518 12.91 -54.02 40.48
N ARG A 519 13.76 -54.08 41.52
CA ARG A 519 14.54 -52.96 42.11
C ARG A 519 16.02 -53.00 41.70
N HIS A 520 16.74 -51.88 41.89
CA HIS A 520 18.06 -51.90 42.57
C HIS A 520 18.38 -50.56 43.29
N ASP A 521 19.17 -50.62 44.37
CA ASP A 521 19.47 -49.51 45.31
C ASP A 521 20.99 -49.23 45.43
N ARG A 522 21.38 -47.97 45.71
CA ARG A 522 22.60 -47.45 46.41
C ARG A 522 22.64 -45.91 46.22
N VAL A 523 22.62 -44.98 47.19
CA VAL A 523 23.04 -44.85 48.62
C VAL A 523 24.52 -44.47 48.83
N TYR A 524 24.77 -43.21 49.23
CA TYR A 524 25.53 -42.66 50.39
C TYR A 524 25.50 -41.10 50.24
N ARG A 525 25.05 -40.22 51.18
CA ARG A 525 25.54 -39.82 52.53
C ARG A 525 26.80 -38.92 52.51
N GLU A 526 26.99 -37.87 53.34
CA GLU A 526 26.20 -37.16 54.40
C GLU A 526 26.91 -35.82 54.83
N ASN A 527 26.33 -35.03 55.76
CA ASN A 527 26.93 -33.96 56.64
C ASN A 527 27.26 -32.54 56.06
N ASP A 528 26.58 -31.41 56.35
CA ASP A 528 26.16 -30.67 57.59
C ASP A 528 27.19 -29.55 58.05
N PRO A 529 27.03 -28.69 59.09
CA PRO A 529 26.65 -27.26 58.87
C PRO A 529 27.32 -26.14 59.75
N ASN A 530 26.79 -24.90 59.64
CA ASN A 530 26.72 -23.78 60.63
C ASN A 530 27.94 -22.87 60.97
N VAL A 531 27.66 -21.54 61.06
CA VAL A 531 27.92 -20.54 62.15
C VAL A 531 27.69 -19.09 61.62
N ALA A 532 27.43 -18.07 62.46
CA ALA A 532 26.81 -16.78 62.05
C ALA A 532 27.22 -15.48 62.82
N SER A 533 26.80 -14.30 62.28
CA SER A 533 26.59 -12.97 62.95
C SER A 533 27.82 -12.13 63.39
N PRO A 534 27.71 -10.82 63.77
CA PRO A 534 26.65 -9.78 63.56
C PRO A 534 27.09 -8.30 63.21
N ALA A 535 26.17 -7.54 62.57
CA ALA A 535 25.73 -6.12 62.78
C ALA A 535 26.62 -4.85 62.96
N LEU A 536 26.29 -3.80 62.16
CA LEU A 536 26.06 -2.34 62.48
C LEU A 536 27.21 -1.40 62.94
N PRO A 537 27.06 -0.03 62.94
CA PRO A 537 26.05 0.87 62.32
C PRO A 537 26.61 2.12 61.53
N ASP A 538 25.69 3.03 61.17
CA ASP A 538 25.80 4.51 61.02
C ASP A 538 26.34 5.22 59.74
N ALA A 539 25.72 6.38 59.49
CA ALA A 539 26.06 7.43 58.52
C ALA A 539 25.75 8.81 59.16
N PRO A 540 26.35 9.94 58.70
CA PRO A 540 25.54 10.89 57.93
C PRO A 540 26.32 11.82 56.95
N GLY A 541 25.59 12.62 56.16
CA GLY A 541 25.84 14.07 56.17
C GLY A 541 26.57 14.77 54.99
N ARG A 542 25.82 15.00 53.89
CA ARG A 542 25.60 16.31 53.21
C ARG A 542 26.74 17.23 52.67
N ASP A 543 26.30 18.01 51.66
CA ASP A 543 26.62 19.41 51.34
C ASP A 543 27.93 19.87 50.64
N SER A 544 27.94 19.68 49.31
CA SER A 544 27.63 20.70 48.27
C SER A 544 28.50 21.99 48.04
N TRP A 545 28.62 22.32 46.74
CA TRP A 545 28.83 23.64 46.07
C TRP A 545 30.20 24.10 45.47
N ARG A 546 30.06 24.57 44.21
CA ARG A 546 30.76 25.66 43.48
C ARG A 546 32.17 25.45 42.87
N LEU A 547 32.13 25.25 41.54
CA LEU A 547 32.58 26.23 40.51
C LEU A 547 33.77 27.16 40.82
N LEU A 548 34.78 27.14 39.94
CA LEU A 548 35.37 28.36 39.36
C LEU A 548 35.93 28.08 37.95
N TYR A 549 35.94 29.11 37.09
CA TYR A 549 36.52 29.08 35.74
C TYR A 549 38.04 29.36 35.80
N HIS A 550 38.82 28.87 34.82
CA HIS A 550 39.65 29.77 34.01
C HIS A 550 40.13 29.16 32.68
N THR A 551 40.57 30.05 31.79
CA THR A 551 40.99 29.83 30.39
C THR A 551 42.52 29.75 30.24
N GLY A 552 43.03 28.98 29.27
CA GLY A 552 44.42 29.13 28.81
C GLY A 552 44.86 28.11 27.76
N SER A 553 45.27 28.58 26.58
CA SER A 553 46.02 27.79 25.58
C SER A 553 47.52 28.02 25.78
N PHE A 554 48.36 26.99 25.57
CA PHE A 554 49.36 26.93 24.48
C PHE A 554 50.29 25.69 24.57
N ALA A 555 50.84 25.31 23.41
CA ALA A 555 52.11 24.59 23.18
C ALA A 555 52.37 23.20 23.81
N SER A 556 52.56 22.21 22.92
CA SER A 556 53.36 20.97 23.05
C SER A 556 54.88 21.31 23.00
N PRO A 557 55.87 20.37 22.88
CA PRO A 557 55.87 18.89 22.73
C PRO A 557 56.91 18.24 23.73
N PRO A 558 57.72 17.16 23.49
CA PRO A 558 57.85 16.25 22.33
C PRO A 558 58.24 14.75 22.56
N LEU A 559 58.38 14.02 21.43
CA LEU A 559 59.09 12.72 21.20
C LEU A 559 58.54 11.46 21.91
N GLU A 560 58.54 10.23 21.35
CA GLU A 560 58.73 9.67 19.99
C GLU A 560 58.08 8.25 19.99
N ALA A 561 57.91 7.42 18.94
CA ALA A 561 58.17 7.42 17.48
C ALA A 561 57.01 6.61 16.81
N ALA A 562 56.98 6.14 15.55
CA ALA A 562 57.85 6.17 14.36
C ALA A 562 56.89 6.33 13.13
N GLU A 563 57.13 7.19 12.13
CA GLU A 563 58.10 7.08 11.00
C GLU A 563 57.80 5.86 10.08
N LEU A 564 57.70 5.96 8.74
CA LEU A 564 57.87 7.12 7.83
C LEU A 564 57.13 6.98 6.48
N ARG A 565 57.23 8.03 5.64
CA ARG A 565 56.91 8.13 4.20
C ARG A 565 58.09 7.58 3.36
N LYS A 566 58.11 7.47 2.03
CA LYS A 566 57.89 8.51 0.98
C LYS A 566 57.84 7.84 -0.43
N ALA A 567 57.94 8.63 -1.51
CA ALA A 567 57.62 8.22 -2.89
C ALA A 567 58.80 8.20 -3.88
N MET A 568 58.50 7.77 -5.13
CA MET A 568 59.23 7.90 -6.42
C MET A 568 60.09 6.73 -6.96
N SER A 569 59.57 6.15 -8.06
CA SER A 569 60.26 5.86 -9.34
C SER A 569 61.58 5.06 -9.41
N ILE A 570 61.46 3.80 -9.87
CA ILE A 570 62.31 3.04 -10.83
C ILE A 570 61.39 1.88 -11.31
N ASN A 571 61.10 1.57 -12.58
CA ASN A 571 61.79 1.51 -13.88
C ASN A 571 62.44 0.14 -14.20
N ALA A 572 62.10 -0.39 -15.38
CA ALA A 572 62.77 -1.46 -16.17
C ALA A 572 62.53 -2.97 -15.90
N GLN A 573 62.26 -3.67 -17.03
CA GLN A 573 62.76 -5.00 -17.49
C GLN A 573 62.08 -6.36 -17.14
N LYS A 574 61.53 -6.97 -18.23
CA LYS A 574 61.62 -8.39 -18.69
C LYS A 574 60.98 -9.50 -17.83
N ALA A 575 60.47 -10.62 -18.39
CA ALA A 575 60.35 -11.10 -19.79
C ALA A 575 58.88 -11.54 -20.07
N TRP A 576 58.42 -12.00 -21.24
CA TRP A 576 58.86 -13.15 -22.06
C TRP A 576 58.83 -12.86 -23.59
N ASN A 577 59.14 -13.85 -24.43
CA ASN A 577 59.69 -13.67 -25.80
C ASN A 577 58.70 -13.90 -26.98
N HIS A 578 58.82 -13.07 -28.04
CA HIS A 578 59.00 -13.34 -29.50
C HIS A 578 58.53 -14.66 -30.19
N PRO A 579 58.41 -14.73 -31.56
CA PRO A 579 58.58 -13.71 -32.63
C PRO A 579 57.49 -13.73 -33.76
N LEU A 580 57.83 -13.14 -34.93
CA LEU A 580 57.14 -13.05 -36.26
C LEU A 580 56.22 -11.82 -36.46
N GLY A 581 56.34 -11.01 -37.52
CA GLY A 581 57.31 -10.96 -38.64
C GLY A 581 57.26 -9.61 -39.41
N TYR A 582 58.25 -9.34 -40.28
CA TYR A 582 58.44 -8.08 -41.05
C TYR A 582 57.42 -7.91 -42.21
N SER A 583 57.09 -6.69 -42.66
CA SER A 583 57.86 -5.94 -43.70
C SER A 583 57.62 -4.41 -43.78
N HIS A 584 58.40 -3.72 -44.62
CA HIS A 584 58.38 -2.26 -44.94
C HIS A 584 57.14 -1.88 -45.80
N GLY A 585 56.76 -0.61 -46.05
CA GLY A 585 57.27 0.75 -45.72
C GLY A 585 56.28 1.77 -46.35
N LEU A 586 56.19 3.06 -45.97
CA LEU A 586 57.15 4.16 -46.22
C LEU A 586 56.63 5.45 -45.51
N MET A 587 57.36 6.57 -45.62
CA MET A 587 56.90 7.92 -45.24
C MET A 587 55.76 8.39 -46.19
N GLU A 588 54.93 9.42 -45.93
CA GLU A 588 55.22 10.74 -45.36
C GLU A 588 53.91 11.51 -45.02
N GLY A 589 53.99 12.74 -44.50
CA GLY A 589 52.90 13.73 -44.56
C GLY A 589 52.05 13.97 -43.31
N HIS A 590 52.36 15.02 -42.54
CA HIS A 590 51.44 15.57 -41.54
C HIS A 590 50.32 16.40 -42.18
N VAL A 591 49.07 15.95 -42.07
CA VAL A 591 47.90 16.86 -42.03
C VAL A 591 47.05 16.51 -40.82
N ALA A 592 46.92 17.45 -39.89
CA ALA A 592 46.04 17.30 -38.74
C ALA A 592 44.58 17.42 -39.19
N SER A 593 43.99 16.31 -39.63
CA SER A 593 42.54 16.22 -39.84
C SER A 593 41.84 16.44 -38.50
N THR A 594 41.37 17.66 -38.28
CA THR A 594 40.52 17.99 -37.14
C THR A 594 39.26 17.14 -37.27
N ALA A 595 39.15 16.11 -36.42
CA ALA A 595 37.95 15.29 -36.31
C ALA A 595 36.79 16.18 -35.85
N ALA A 596 36.12 16.80 -36.82
CA ALA A 596 34.98 17.67 -36.60
C ALA A 596 33.87 16.82 -36.00
N MET A 597 33.79 16.84 -34.66
CA MET A 597 32.76 16.20 -33.88
C MET A 597 31.41 16.73 -34.37
N ARG A 598 30.77 15.98 -35.27
CA ARG A 598 29.42 16.26 -35.76
C ARG A 598 28.49 16.12 -34.57
N VAL A 599 28.28 17.22 -33.85
CA VAL A 599 27.25 17.35 -32.82
C VAL A 599 25.92 17.19 -33.55
N THR A 600 25.41 15.96 -33.57
CA THR A 600 24.13 15.62 -34.19
C THR A 600 23.02 16.33 -33.42
N ILE A 601 22.67 17.53 -33.85
CA ILE A 601 21.70 18.41 -33.19
C ILE A 601 20.39 17.65 -33.04
N LEU A 602 20.03 17.31 -31.80
CA LEU A 602 18.76 16.68 -31.48
C LEU A 602 17.62 17.59 -31.95
N HIS A 603 16.84 17.09 -32.91
CA HIS A 603 15.69 17.81 -33.43
C HIS A 603 14.72 18.10 -32.29
N PRO A 604 14.23 19.35 -32.08
CA PRO A 604 13.45 19.72 -30.90
C PRO A 604 12.19 18.86 -30.67
N TYR A 605 11.69 18.17 -31.69
CA TYR A 605 10.52 17.26 -31.58
C TYR A 605 10.87 15.79 -31.30
N SER A 606 12.16 15.43 -31.20
CA SER A 606 12.61 14.12 -30.71
C SER A 606 12.65 14.04 -29.19
N LEU A 607 12.95 15.17 -28.51
CA LEU A 607 13.10 15.24 -27.05
C LEU A 607 11.90 14.68 -26.26
N PRO A 608 10.63 14.92 -26.62
CA PRO A 608 9.50 14.32 -25.89
C PRO A 608 9.46 12.79 -25.97
N VAL A 609 9.83 12.21 -27.13
CA VAL A 609 9.87 10.74 -27.33
C VAL A 609 10.99 10.14 -26.48
N GLU A 610 12.19 10.72 -26.50
CA GLU A 610 13.33 10.24 -25.71
C GLU A 610 13.10 10.39 -24.19
N SER A 611 12.52 11.51 -23.74
CA SER A 611 12.18 11.71 -22.32
C SER A 611 11.11 10.73 -21.84
N LEU A 612 10.03 10.53 -22.61
CA LEU A 612 9.00 9.56 -22.26
C LEU A 612 9.56 8.13 -22.30
N ARG A 613 10.43 7.80 -23.25
CA ARG A 613 11.12 6.50 -23.33
C ARG A 613 11.90 6.23 -22.04
N ILE A 614 12.74 7.17 -21.58
CA ILE A 614 13.51 7.03 -20.33
C ILE A 614 12.58 6.85 -19.12
N ILE A 615 11.48 7.61 -19.04
CA ILE A 615 10.50 7.49 -17.96
C ILE A 615 9.85 6.10 -17.97
N TRP A 616 9.36 5.62 -19.11
CA TRP A 616 8.77 4.29 -19.23
C TRP A 616 9.76 3.17 -18.89
N VAL A 617 10.99 3.26 -19.38
CA VAL A 617 12.08 2.30 -19.07
C VAL A 617 12.26 2.21 -17.54
N GLY A 618 12.43 3.34 -16.85
CA GLY A 618 12.62 3.36 -15.40
C GLY A 618 11.39 2.87 -14.61
N VAL A 619 10.20 3.27 -15.04
CA VAL A 619 8.92 2.85 -14.44
C VAL A 619 8.72 1.34 -14.57
N ILE A 620 8.95 0.77 -15.75
CA ILE A 620 8.81 -0.67 -16.00
C ILE A 620 9.85 -1.46 -15.19
N PHE A 621 11.13 -1.08 -15.20
CA PHE A 621 12.13 -1.78 -14.38
C PHE A 621 11.83 -1.71 -12.87
N TYR A 622 11.30 -0.59 -12.38
CA TYR A 622 10.91 -0.46 -10.98
C TYR A 622 9.67 -1.30 -10.62
N PHE A 623 8.59 -1.23 -11.40
CA PHE A 623 7.32 -1.87 -11.05
C PHE A 623 7.19 -3.33 -11.52
N GLU A 624 7.89 -3.76 -12.57
CA GLU A 624 7.90 -5.17 -12.98
C GLU A 624 8.95 -6.01 -12.25
N LEU A 625 10.09 -5.43 -11.83
CA LEU A 625 11.16 -6.20 -11.15
C LEU A 625 11.50 -5.66 -9.76
N GLY A 626 11.74 -4.36 -9.64
CA GLY A 626 12.18 -3.73 -8.39
C GLY A 626 11.20 -3.92 -7.23
N THR A 627 9.90 -3.74 -7.48
CA THR A 627 8.87 -3.78 -6.43
C THR A 627 8.64 -5.18 -5.86
N PHE A 628 8.73 -6.23 -6.68
CA PHE A 628 8.63 -7.63 -6.22
C PHE A 628 9.80 -7.99 -5.30
N LYS A 629 11.03 -7.65 -5.71
CA LYS A 629 12.22 -7.81 -4.86
C LYS A 629 12.11 -6.99 -3.57
N ASN A 630 11.60 -5.77 -3.65
CA ASN A 630 11.43 -4.89 -2.50
C ASN A 630 10.43 -5.45 -1.48
N HIS A 631 9.25 -5.94 -1.91
CA HIS A 631 8.26 -6.54 -1.00
C HIS A 631 8.86 -7.78 -0.29
N VAL A 632 9.47 -8.69 -1.04
CA VAL A 632 10.11 -9.88 -0.46
C VAL A 632 11.31 -9.54 0.43
N SER A 633 11.99 -8.40 0.23
CA SER A 633 13.07 -7.97 1.14
C SER A 633 12.59 -7.48 2.53
N TYR A 634 11.28 -7.33 2.75
CA TYR A 634 10.70 -7.13 4.09
C TYR A 634 10.13 -8.43 4.70
N CYS A 635 10.41 -9.58 4.09
CA CYS A 635 10.05 -10.90 4.59
C CYS A 635 11.29 -11.64 5.13
N PRO A 636 11.70 -11.37 6.39
CA PRO A 636 12.66 -12.24 7.08
C PRO A 636 12.02 -13.62 7.34
N TRP A 637 12.84 -14.67 7.34
CA TRP A 637 12.41 -15.96 7.88
C TRP A 637 12.14 -15.82 9.39
N PRO A 638 11.06 -16.44 9.92
CA PRO A 638 10.71 -16.40 11.34
C PRO A 638 11.59 -17.35 12.17
N ASP A 639 12.90 -17.31 11.97
CA ASP A 639 13.87 -18.14 12.71
C ASP A 639 13.90 -17.71 14.18
N VAL A 640 13.73 -18.67 15.10
CA VAL A 640 13.52 -18.39 16.53
C VAL A 640 14.80 -17.85 17.19
N ASP A 641 14.65 -16.77 17.98
CA ASP A 641 15.77 -16.04 18.55
C ASP A 641 16.77 -16.92 19.33
N SER A 642 18.05 -16.69 19.06
CA SER A 642 19.12 -17.62 19.37
C SER A 642 20.27 -16.93 20.09
N THR A 643 20.09 -16.68 21.39
CA THR A 643 21.02 -15.98 22.29
C THR A 643 22.32 -16.75 22.60
N THR A 644 22.59 -17.85 21.91
CA THR A 644 23.79 -18.70 22.05
C THR A 644 24.31 -19.09 20.66
N SER A 645 25.60 -18.88 20.40
CA SER A 645 26.19 -18.86 19.05
C SER A 645 26.41 -20.21 18.36
N ASN A 646 26.37 -20.18 17.02
CA ASN A 646 27.14 -20.96 16.03
C ASN A 646 26.69 -22.33 15.48
N THR A 647 25.60 -22.99 15.90
CA THR A 647 25.21 -24.30 15.28
C THR A 647 23.72 -24.55 15.02
N ARG A 648 22.83 -23.56 15.16
CA ARG A 648 21.39 -23.75 14.87
C ARG A 648 21.07 -23.64 13.38
N SER A 649 20.99 -24.77 12.69
CA SER A 649 20.46 -24.87 11.33
C SER A 649 18.94 -25.03 11.38
N PHE A 650 18.20 -23.99 10.99
CA PHE A 650 16.76 -24.07 10.73
C PHE A 650 16.52 -24.66 9.35
N THR A 651 15.44 -25.44 9.18
CA THR A 651 14.92 -25.83 7.86
C THR A 651 13.77 -24.90 7.49
N ARG A 652 13.88 -24.25 6.34
CA ARG A 652 13.02 -23.15 5.89
C ARG A 652 12.12 -23.61 4.74
N VAL A 653 10.82 -23.70 5.01
CA VAL A 653 9.80 -24.20 4.07
C VAL A 653 8.97 -23.03 3.55
N LEU A 654 8.87 -22.92 2.22
CA LEU A 654 8.00 -21.96 1.55
C LEU A 654 6.64 -22.61 1.27
N VAL A 655 5.54 -22.03 1.77
CA VAL A 655 4.20 -22.59 1.62
C VAL A 655 3.34 -21.69 0.72
N ILE A 656 2.81 -22.28 -0.35
CA ILE A 656 2.07 -21.60 -1.42
C ILE A 656 0.63 -22.13 -1.44
N ALA A 657 -0.37 -21.27 -1.27
CA ALA A 657 -1.78 -21.64 -1.43
C ALA A 657 -2.38 -21.03 -2.71
N ASP A 658 -3.37 -21.73 -3.26
CA ASP A 658 -4.25 -21.32 -4.35
C ASP A 658 -3.55 -20.50 -5.46
N PRO A 659 -2.44 -20.98 -6.07
CA PRO A 659 -1.82 -20.29 -7.19
C PRO A 659 -2.78 -20.25 -8.40
N GLN A 660 -3.67 -21.24 -8.51
CA GLN A 660 -4.86 -21.29 -9.36
C GLN A 660 -4.60 -20.70 -10.75
N ILE A 661 -3.67 -21.34 -11.48
CA ILE A 661 -3.37 -20.91 -12.84
C ILE A 661 -4.65 -21.04 -13.69
N LEU A 662 -4.92 -20.06 -14.55
CA LEU A 662 -6.22 -19.91 -15.23
C LEU A 662 -6.29 -20.67 -16.55
N ASP A 663 -7.44 -21.23 -16.93
CA ASP A 663 -7.70 -21.79 -18.28
C ASP A 663 -8.55 -20.83 -19.14
N SER A 664 -9.02 -21.30 -20.30
CA SER A 664 -9.91 -20.56 -21.19
C SER A 664 -11.35 -20.37 -20.65
N ARG A 665 -11.71 -21.05 -19.55
CA ARG A 665 -13.05 -21.14 -18.97
C ARG A 665 -13.16 -20.48 -17.59
N SER A 666 -12.05 -20.10 -16.94
CA SER A 666 -12.01 -19.49 -15.60
C SER A 666 -12.87 -18.24 -15.41
N TYR A 667 -13.16 -17.50 -16.49
CA TYR A 667 -14.14 -16.41 -16.47
C TYR A 667 -15.20 -16.61 -17.56
N PRO A 668 -16.28 -17.36 -17.29
CA PRO A 668 -17.36 -17.57 -18.23
C PRO A 668 -17.93 -16.25 -18.78
N GLY A 669 -18.23 -16.22 -20.08
CA GLY A 669 -18.68 -15.01 -20.78
C GLY A 669 -17.58 -13.98 -21.11
N ARG A 670 -16.33 -14.16 -20.65
CA ARG A 670 -15.21 -13.32 -21.08
C ARG A 670 -14.82 -13.63 -22.53
N ASN A 671 -14.58 -12.60 -23.34
CA ASN A 671 -14.09 -12.77 -24.71
C ASN A 671 -12.75 -13.55 -24.71
N PRO A 672 -12.55 -14.56 -25.59
CA PRO A 672 -11.34 -15.39 -25.61
C PRO A 672 -10.03 -14.61 -25.66
N TRP A 673 -9.94 -13.52 -26.44
CA TRP A 673 -8.73 -12.68 -26.49
C TRP A 673 -8.43 -11.99 -25.17
N LEU A 674 -9.47 -11.52 -24.47
CA LEU A 674 -9.34 -10.92 -23.16
C LEU A 674 -9.04 -11.99 -22.09
N MET A 675 -9.52 -13.23 -22.26
CA MET A 675 -9.15 -14.35 -21.41
C MET A 675 -7.67 -14.72 -21.59
N SER A 676 -7.17 -14.87 -22.82
CA SER A 676 -5.75 -15.13 -23.09
C SER A 676 -4.84 -14.02 -22.58
N LEU A 677 -5.26 -12.75 -22.69
CA LEU A 677 -4.54 -11.62 -22.07
C LEU A 677 -4.59 -11.70 -20.53
N THR A 678 -5.72 -12.12 -19.94
CA THR A 678 -5.83 -12.34 -18.49
C THR A 678 -4.87 -13.43 -18.04
N GLN A 679 -4.83 -14.58 -18.72
CA GLN A 679 -3.90 -15.68 -18.44
C GLN A 679 -2.45 -15.18 -18.50
N LEU A 680 -2.05 -14.52 -19.59
CA LEU A 680 -0.69 -13.98 -19.75
C LEU A 680 -0.29 -13.02 -18.62
N LEU A 681 -1.16 -12.09 -18.23
CA LEU A 681 -0.85 -11.11 -17.18
C LEU A 681 -0.78 -11.74 -15.78
N VAL A 682 -1.58 -12.78 -15.51
CA VAL A 682 -1.58 -13.52 -14.24
C VAL A 682 -0.39 -14.46 -14.17
N ASP A 683 -0.08 -15.21 -15.24
CA ASP A 683 1.12 -16.04 -15.36
C ASP A 683 2.40 -15.22 -15.16
N LEU A 684 2.50 -14.05 -15.80
CA LEU A 684 3.63 -13.13 -15.62
C LEU A 684 3.73 -12.60 -14.19
N ASN A 685 2.61 -12.32 -13.52
CA ASN A 685 2.61 -11.94 -12.10
C ASN A 685 3.17 -13.09 -11.24
N MET A 686 2.66 -14.30 -11.39
CA MET A 686 3.13 -15.47 -10.63
C MET A 686 4.60 -15.79 -10.88
N ARG A 687 5.08 -15.72 -12.13
CA ARG A 687 6.50 -15.88 -12.48
C ARG A 687 7.41 -14.89 -11.74
N LYS A 688 7.03 -13.60 -11.71
CA LYS A 688 7.76 -12.56 -10.95
C LYS A 688 7.71 -12.80 -9.45
N SER A 689 6.55 -13.14 -8.91
CA SER A 689 6.36 -13.48 -7.49
C SER A 689 7.20 -14.69 -7.09
N TRP A 690 7.23 -15.73 -7.92
CA TRP A 690 7.96 -16.98 -7.71
C TRP A 690 9.47 -16.76 -7.71
N GLN A 691 10.01 -16.08 -8.74
CA GLN A 691 11.41 -15.68 -8.76
C GLN A 691 11.78 -14.69 -7.66
N ALA A 692 10.82 -13.96 -7.07
CA ALA A 692 11.07 -13.16 -5.87
C ALA A 692 11.15 -14.04 -4.62
N ALA A 693 10.17 -14.92 -4.39
CA ALA A 693 10.12 -15.82 -3.24
C ALA A 693 11.33 -16.77 -3.17
N LEU A 694 11.77 -17.36 -4.31
CA LEU A 694 12.95 -18.22 -4.34
C LEU A 694 14.26 -17.51 -3.95
N ARG A 695 14.32 -16.17 -3.96
CA ARG A 695 15.50 -15.41 -3.44
C ARG A 695 15.59 -15.42 -1.92
N LEU A 696 14.57 -15.90 -1.21
CA LEU A 696 14.66 -16.20 0.21
C LEU A 696 15.41 -17.51 0.50
N THR A 697 15.82 -18.26 -0.54
CA THR A 697 16.52 -19.55 -0.45
C THR A 697 15.84 -20.53 0.52
N PRO A 698 14.61 -21.00 0.21
CA PRO A 698 13.96 -22.06 0.97
C PRO A 698 14.66 -23.41 0.74
N ASP A 699 14.60 -24.27 1.76
CA ASP A 699 15.12 -25.65 1.72
C ASP A 699 14.08 -26.64 1.16
N ALA A 700 12.79 -26.31 1.23
CA ALA A 700 11.68 -27.09 0.67
C ALA A 700 10.47 -26.20 0.33
N VAL A 701 9.54 -26.71 -0.49
CA VAL A 701 8.31 -26.03 -0.90
C VAL A 701 7.10 -26.94 -0.70
N ILE A 702 5.98 -26.40 -0.20
CA ILE A 702 4.69 -27.10 -0.10
C ILE A 702 3.61 -26.26 -0.80
N PHE A 703 2.88 -26.88 -1.72
CA PHE A 703 1.69 -26.31 -2.36
C PHE A 703 0.41 -26.85 -1.69
N LEU A 704 -0.53 -25.96 -1.42
CA LEU A 704 -1.66 -26.17 -0.50
C LEU A 704 -3.01 -26.20 -1.23
N GLY A 705 -3.05 -26.94 -2.34
CA GLY A 705 -4.21 -27.07 -3.22
C GLY A 705 -4.37 -25.95 -4.24
N ASP A 706 -5.29 -26.21 -5.17
CA ASP A 706 -5.70 -25.40 -6.30
C ASP A 706 -4.51 -24.92 -7.13
N MET A 707 -3.72 -25.89 -7.59
CA MET A 707 -2.66 -25.67 -8.58
C MET A 707 -3.25 -25.12 -9.89
N MET A 708 -4.42 -25.63 -10.31
CA MET A 708 -5.07 -25.28 -11.58
C MET A 708 -6.58 -25.06 -11.42
N ASP A 709 -7.09 -23.92 -11.90
CA ASP A 709 -8.53 -23.58 -11.84
C ASP A 709 -9.46 -24.61 -12.51
N GLY A 710 -8.92 -25.42 -13.41
CA GLY A 710 -9.66 -26.38 -14.21
C GLY A 710 -9.19 -27.83 -14.07
N GLY A 711 -8.35 -28.17 -13.08
CA GLY A 711 -7.77 -29.51 -12.97
C GLY A 711 -8.82 -30.63 -12.95
N ARG A 712 -9.91 -30.40 -12.23
CA ARG A 712 -11.07 -31.28 -12.12
C ARG A 712 -11.92 -31.43 -13.38
N ARG A 713 -11.82 -30.50 -14.36
CA ARG A 713 -12.78 -30.42 -15.47
C ARG A 713 -12.63 -31.61 -16.43
N ALA A 714 -13.74 -32.01 -17.04
CA ALA A 714 -13.75 -32.95 -18.17
C ALA A 714 -13.11 -32.28 -19.40
N ILE A 715 -11.83 -32.55 -19.63
CA ILE A 715 -11.00 -32.03 -20.73
C ILE A 715 -10.16 -33.16 -21.33
N SER A 716 -9.62 -32.98 -22.54
CA SER A 716 -8.76 -34.00 -23.15
C SER A 716 -7.42 -34.15 -22.42
N HIS A 717 -6.78 -35.31 -22.56
CA HIS A 717 -5.45 -35.57 -22.01
C HIS A 717 -4.45 -34.51 -22.49
N ASP A 718 -4.32 -34.28 -23.80
CA ASP A 718 -3.45 -33.26 -24.39
C ASP A 718 -3.68 -31.84 -23.83
N GLU A 719 -4.94 -31.49 -23.52
CA GLU A 719 -5.28 -30.19 -22.92
C GLU A 719 -4.79 -30.11 -21.47
N TYR A 720 -4.97 -31.19 -20.69
CA TYR A 720 -4.45 -31.28 -19.32
C TYR A 720 -2.91 -31.28 -19.29
N GLU A 721 -2.25 -32.03 -20.18
CA GLU A 721 -0.77 -32.06 -20.30
C GLU A 721 -0.21 -30.68 -20.63
N ALA A 722 -0.84 -29.95 -21.55
CA ALA A 722 -0.47 -28.57 -21.85
C ALA A 722 -0.67 -27.62 -20.65
N TYR A 723 -1.70 -27.87 -19.83
CA TYR A 723 -2.04 -27.08 -18.65
C TYR A 723 -1.08 -27.34 -17.48
N TYR A 724 -0.83 -28.61 -17.14
CA TYR A 724 0.17 -29.04 -16.16
C TYR A 724 1.57 -28.58 -16.56
N LYS A 725 1.95 -28.71 -17.85
CA LYS A 725 3.21 -28.16 -18.33
C LYS A 725 3.28 -26.65 -18.07
N ARG A 726 2.21 -25.89 -18.32
CA ARG A 726 2.19 -24.44 -18.04
C ARG A 726 2.40 -24.15 -16.55
N PHE A 727 1.82 -24.94 -15.66
CA PHE A 727 2.08 -24.87 -14.21
C PHE A 727 3.56 -25.10 -13.90
N ARG A 728 4.17 -26.18 -14.42
CA ARG A 728 5.60 -26.51 -14.22
C ARG A 728 6.55 -25.47 -14.82
N ASP A 729 6.18 -24.87 -15.95
CA ASP A 729 6.95 -23.79 -16.58
C ASP A 729 6.87 -22.48 -15.77
N ILE A 730 5.79 -22.22 -15.01
CA ILE A 730 5.63 -21.06 -14.12
C ILE A 730 6.37 -21.28 -12.80
N PHE A 731 6.08 -22.40 -12.11
CA PHE A 731 6.63 -22.76 -10.81
C PHE A 731 7.91 -23.61 -10.94
N ARG A 732 8.79 -23.18 -11.86
CA ARG A 732 10.02 -23.90 -12.19
C ARG A 732 11.00 -23.88 -11.02
N THR A 733 11.39 -25.06 -10.54
CA THR A 733 12.43 -25.27 -9.52
C THR A 733 13.76 -25.73 -10.13
N SER A 734 14.83 -25.69 -9.35
CA SER A 734 15.97 -26.58 -9.58
C SER A 734 15.58 -28.01 -9.19
N GLN A 735 16.16 -29.02 -9.85
CA GLN A 735 15.86 -30.45 -9.58
C GLN A 735 16.25 -30.90 -8.15
N VAL A 736 16.94 -30.06 -7.39
CA VAL A 736 17.45 -30.36 -6.04
C VAL A 736 16.48 -29.86 -4.94
N LEU A 737 15.53 -28.98 -5.26
CA LEU A 737 14.61 -28.39 -4.26
C LEU A 737 13.37 -29.29 -4.05
N PRO A 738 13.20 -29.94 -2.88
CA PRO A 738 12.03 -30.76 -2.58
C PRO A 738 10.74 -29.94 -2.66
N THR A 739 9.74 -30.47 -3.38
CA THR A 739 8.46 -29.81 -3.60
C THR A 739 7.34 -30.82 -3.40
N TYR A 740 6.37 -30.49 -2.54
CA TYR A 740 5.24 -31.35 -2.19
C TYR A 740 3.91 -30.65 -2.48
N TYR A 741 2.84 -31.42 -2.63
CA TYR A 741 1.52 -30.94 -3.04
C TYR A 741 0.42 -31.58 -2.18
N VAL A 742 -0.60 -30.79 -1.86
CA VAL A 742 -1.90 -31.19 -1.31
C VAL A 742 -2.96 -30.94 -2.41
N PRO A 743 -3.95 -31.82 -2.66
CA PRO A 743 -4.97 -31.57 -3.68
C PRO A 743 -6.03 -30.57 -3.18
N GLY A 744 -6.37 -29.58 -4.01
CA GLY A 744 -7.46 -28.65 -3.75
C GLY A 744 -8.76 -28.99 -4.47
N ASN A 745 -9.82 -28.21 -4.19
CA ASN A 745 -11.15 -28.49 -4.72
C ASN A 745 -11.23 -28.31 -6.24
N HIS A 746 -10.46 -27.37 -6.84
CA HIS A 746 -10.34 -27.18 -8.28
C HIS A 746 -9.42 -28.22 -8.97
N ASP A 747 -8.53 -28.89 -8.22
CA ASP A 747 -7.61 -29.88 -8.79
C ASP A 747 -8.29 -31.24 -9.04
N VAL A 748 -9.02 -31.77 -8.06
CA VAL A 748 -9.62 -33.12 -8.12
C VAL A 748 -11.15 -33.14 -8.19
N GLY A 749 -11.82 -32.07 -7.75
CA GLY A 749 -13.28 -32.01 -7.63
C GLY A 749 -13.77 -32.11 -6.19
N LEU A 750 -15.05 -31.81 -5.97
CA LEU A 750 -15.76 -31.99 -4.70
C LEU A 750 -17.26 -32.12 -4.98
N GLY A 751 -17.80 -33.31 -4.74
CA GLY A 751 -19.16 -33.71 -5.10
C GLY A 751 -19.31 -34.07 -6.58
N ALA A 752 -20.29 -34.92 -6.88
CA ALA A 752 -20.57 -35.38 -8.25
C ALA A 752 -21.02 -34.23 -9.17
N SER A 753 -20.42 -34.15 -10.37
CA SER A 753 -20.83 -33.23 -11.43
C SER A 753 -20.44 -33.76 -12.81
N SER A 754 -21.33 -33.63 -13.79
CA SER A 754 -21.05 -33.94 -15.21
C SER A 754 -20.04 -32.98 -15.86
N ALA A 755 -19.65 -31.90 -15.18
CA ALA A 755 -18.56 -31.02 -15.60
C ALA A 755 -17.17 -31.50 -15.09
N PHE A 756 -17.12 -32.46 -14.17
CA PHE A 756 -15.89 -33.01 -13.62
C PHE A 756 -15.48 -34.29 -14.37
N SER A 757 -14.19 -34.59 -14.36
CA SER A 757 -13.61 -35.75 -15.04
C SER A 757 -13.46 -36.92 -14.07
N GLU A 758 -13.88 -38.12 -14.45
CA GLU A 758 -13.65 -39.34 -13.66
C GLU A 758 -12.14 -39.54 -13.40
N SER A 759 -11.30 -39.34 -14.42
CA SER A 759 -9.83 -39.33 -14.30
C SER A 759 -9.22 -38.13 -13.54
N ALA A 760 -9.99 -37.23 -12.91
CA ALA A 760 -9.41 -36.04 -12.26
C ALA A 760 -8.40 -36.41 -11.15
N VAL A 761 -8.74 -37.41 -10.32
CA VAL A 761 -7.88 -37.95 -9.27
C VAL A 761 -6.65 -38.65 -9.85
N GLU A 762 -6.82 -39.47 -10.89
CA GLU A 762 -5.72 -40.17 -11.59
C GLU A 762 -4.72 -39.17 -12.20
N ARG A 763 -5.21 -38.14 -12.90
CA ARG A 763 -4.39 -37.08 -13.47
C ARG A 763 -3.67 -36.29 -12.39
N TYR A 764 -4.31 -36.02 -11.24
CA TYR A 764 -3.64 -35.39 -10.10
C TYR A 764 -2.48 -36.25 -9.60
N VAL A 765 -2.74 -37.53 -9.29
CA VAL A 765 -1.75 -38.43 -8.69
C VAL A 765 -0.54 -38.63 -9.60
N THR A 766 -0.76 -38.69 -10.91
CA THR A 766 0.29 -38.78 -11.95
C THR A 766 1.22 -37.56 -11.97
N HIS A 767 0.73 -36.38 -11.58
CA HIS A 767 1.42 -35.10 -11.81
C HIS A 767 1.90 -34.37 -10.56
N PHE A 768 1.18 -34.51 -9.45
CA PHE A 768 1.43 -33.83 -8.18
C PHE A 768 1.71 -34.82 -7.04
N GLY A 769 1.44 -36.12 -7.24
CA GLY A 769 1.72 -37.18 -6.28
C GLY A 769 0.55 -37.53 -5.38
N LYS A 770 0.84 -38.13 -4.23
CA LYS A 770 -0.18 -38.73 -3.34
C LYS A 770 -1.18 -37.69 -2.81
N LEU A 771 -2.45 -38.07 -2.79
CA LEU A 771 -3.54 -37.27 -2.18
C LEU A 771 -3.31 -37.03 -0.68
N ASN A 772 -2.82 -38.07 0.01
CA ASN A 772 -2.52 -38.10 1.44
C ASN A 772 -1.07 -38.58 1.64
N GLN A 773 -0.27 -37.87 2.44
CA GLN A 773 1.11 -38.29 2.75
C GLN A 773 1.63 -37.70 4.07
N GLU A 774 2.39 -38.51 4.82
CA GLU A 774 3.21 -38.07 5.96
C GLU A 774 4.66 -37.99 5.47
N ILE A 775 5.31 -36.83 5.66
CA ILE A 775 6.71 -36.57 5.27
C ILE A 775 7.49 -35.96 6.44
N GLU A 776 8.79 -36.20 6.52
CA GLU A 776 9.63 -35.60 7.57
C GLU A 776 10.48 -34.45 7.03
N ILE A 777 10.38 -33.27 7.66
CA ILE A 777 11.15 -32.08 7.32
C ILE A 777 11.68 -31.45 8.61
N GLY A 778 12.99 -31.23 8.72
CA GLY A 778 13.60 -30.56 9.89
C GLY A 778 13.29 -31.22 11.24
N GLY A 779 13.12 -32.56 11.27
CA GLY A 779 12.71 -33.32 12.47
C GLY A 779 11.23 -33.18 12.84
N HIS A 780 10.38 -32.68 11.94
CA HIS A 780 8.93 -32.55 12.13
C HIS A 780 8.18 -33.47 11.17
N SER A 781 7.09 -34.08 11.63
CA SER A 781 6.14 -34.79 10.77
C SER A 781 5.17 -33.78 10.14
N CYS A 782 5.25 -33.62 8.82
CA CYS A 782 4.31 -32.83 8.03
C CYS A 782 3.26 -33.77 7.44
N VAL A 783 2.02 -33.64 7.89
CA VAL A 783 0.87 -34.43 7.42
C VAL A 783 0.14 -33.63 6.36
N LEU A 784 0.20 -34.08 5.11
CA LEU A 784 -0.47 -33.49 3.95
C LEU A 784 -1.76 -34.28 3.69
N LEU A 785 -2.91 -33.59 3.78
CA LEU A 785 -4.24 -34.19 3.81
C LEU A 785 -5.10 -33.74 2.62
N GLY A 786 -5.57 -34.70 1.83
CA GLY A 786 -6.41 -34.49 0.64
C GLY A 786 -7.85 -34.13 1.00
N ALA A 787 -8.06 -32.87 1.38
CA ALA A 787 -9.31 -32.39 1.95
C ALA A 787 -10.61 -32.67 1.14
N PRO A 788 -10.65 -32.60 -0.22
CA PRO A 788 -11.88 -32.84 -0.94
C PRO A 788 -12.42 -34.26 -0.78
N GLY A 789 -11.54 -35.27 -0.91
CA GLY A 789 -11.92 -36.68 -0.68
C GLY A 789 -12.28 -36.98 0.77
N PHE A 790 -11.69 -36.27 1.73
CA PHE A 790 -12.07 -36.36 3.15
C PHE A 790 -13.47 -35.79 3.42
N VAL A 791 -13.87 -34.70 2.75
CA VAL A 791 -15.24 -34.14 2.85
C VAL A 791 -16.29 -35.11 2.30
N GLU A 792 -15.99 -35.75 1.16
CA GLU A 792 -16.88 -36.75 0.56
C GLU A 792 -16.99 -38.00 1.45
N GLU A 793 -15.85 -38.54 1.89
CA GLU A 793 -15.77 -39.70 2.77
C GLU A 793 -16.50 -39.50 4.10
N GLU A 794 -16.40 -38.31 4.70
CA GLU A 794 -17.13 -37.93 5.91
C GLU A 794 -18.65 -37.90 5.69
N GLU A 795 -19.14 -37.38 4.56
CA GLU A 795 -20.59 -37.42 4.29
C GLU A 795 -21.09 -38.86 4.11
N GLU A 796 -20.31 -39.73 3.46
CA GLU A 796 -20.67 -41.15 3.37
C GLU A 796 -20.65 -41.85 4.72
N ARG A 797 -19.63 -41.60 5.56
CA ARG A 797 -19.54 -42.14 6.93
C ARG A 797 -20.75 -41.76 7.77
N VAL A 798 -21.12 -40.47 7.76
CA VAL A 798 -22.29 -39.96 8.48
C VAL A 798 -23.58 -40.59 7.94
N ARG A 799 -23.71 -40.73 6.62
CA ARG A 799 -24.88 -41.36 5.97
C ARG A 799 -25.02 -42.85 6.30
N SER A 800 -23.90 -43.55 6.54
CA SER A 800 -23.87 -44.94 7.01
C SER A 800 -23.95 -45.10 8.53
N GLY A 801 -23.93 -44.02 9.31
CA GLY A 801 -24.01 -44.05 10.78
C GLY A 801 -22.80 -44.68 11.49
N MET A 802 -21.66 -44.86 10.80
CA MET A 802 -20.48 -45.53 11.36
C MET A 802 -19.54 -44.59 12.13
N GLY A 803 -18.90 -45.10 13.17
CA GLY A 803 -17.81 -44.40 13.86
C GLY A 803 -16.51 -44.37 13.02
N TYR A 804 -15.61 -43.43 13.30
CA TYR A 804 -14.37 -43.25 12.53
C TYR A 804 -13.49 -44.52 12.44
N THR A 805 -13.32 -45.27 13.53
CA THR A 805 -12.57 -46.53 13.52
C THR A 805 -13.25 -47.62 12.68
N GLN A 806 -14.55 -47.84 12.87
CA GLN A 806 -15.32 -48.80 12.06
C GLN A 806 -15.26 -48.48 10.56
N TRP A 807 -15.29 -47.19 10.23
CA TRP A 807 -15.15 -46.73 8.85
C TRP A 807 -13.73 -46.92 8.31
N ALA A 808 -12.70 -46.64 9.12
CA ALA A 808 -11.30 -46.93 8.76
C ALA A 808 -11.08 -48.41 8.45
N ASP A 809 -11.64 -49.30 9.27
CA ASP A 809 -11.57 -50.76 9.06
C ASP A 809 -12.34 -51.20 7.80
N ALA A 810 -13.48 -50.55 7.50
CA ALA A 810 -14.29 -50.81 6.31
C ALA A 810 -13.69 -50.21 5.01
N ARG A 811 -12.83 -49.18 5.11
CA ARG A 811 -12.16 -48.51 3.98
C ARG A 811 -10.68 -48.24 4.30
N PRO A 812 -9.82 -49.26 4.31
CA PRO A 812 -8.40 -49.12 4.69
C PRO A 812 -7.58 -48.18 3.78
N GLU A 813 -8.01 -47.96 2.54
CA GLU A 813 -7.39 -46.99 1.60
C GLU A 813 -7.96 -45.56 1.72
N GLY A 814 -8.89 -45.33 2.65
CA GLY A 814 -9.56 -44.05 2.86
C GLY A 814 -8.69 -42.98 3.53
N THR A 815 -9.12 -41.71 3.46
CA THR A 815 -8.44 -40.61 4.15
C THR A 815 -8.63 -40.71 5.67
N ILE A 816 -9.80 -41.18 6.12
CA ILE A 816 -10.06 -41.52 7.52
C ILE A 816 -9.13 -42.63 8.01
N ALA A 817 -8.93 -43.69 7.20
CA ALA A 817 -8.00 -44.76 7.53
C ALA A 817 -6.54 -44.30 7.56
N PHE A 818 -6.12 -43.44 6.63
CA PHE A 818 -4.80 -42.79 6.64
C PHE A 818 -4.55 -42.01 7.94
N VAL A 819 -5.52 -41.21 8.41
CA VAL A 819 -5.42 -40.48 9.68
C VAL A 819 -5.38 -41.43 10.88
N HIS A 820 -6.20 -42.48 10.89
CA HIS A 820 -6.22 -43.51 11.95
C HIS A 820 -4.90 -44.31 12.01
N ALA A 821 -4.29 -44.59 10.85
CA ALA A 821 -2.99 -45.22 10.75
C ALA A 821 -1.83 -44.33 11.22
N ILE A 822 -2.05 -43.03 11.43
CA ILE A 822 -1.08 -42.05 11.96
C ILE A 822 -1.33 -41.79 13.46
N SER A 823 -2.58 -41.82 13.94
CA SER A 823 -2.91 -41.66 15.37
C SER A 823 -2.51 -42.86 16.22
N THR A 824 -2.53 -44.07 15.64
CA THR A 824 -2.10 -45.33 16.28
C THR A 824 -0.58 -45.49 16.43
N ARG A 825 0.23 -44.58 15.88
CA ARG A 825 1.70 -44.61 15.96
C ARG A 825 2.22 -43.80 17.15
N GLU A 826 3.30 -44.28 17.77
CA GLU A 826 4.06 -43.54 18.79
C GLU A 826 4.50 -42.16 18.26
N ARG A 827 4.14 -41.09 18.97
CA ARG A 827 4.41 -39.72 18.56
C ARG A 827 5.85 -39.30 18.86
N ARG A 828 6.76 -39.58 17.92
CA ARG A 828 8.20 -39.25 18.03
C ARG A 828 8.52 -37.78 17.73
N ASN A 829 7.86 -37.21 16.72
CA ASN A 829 8.13 -35.84 16.25
C ASN A 829 6.93 -34.90 16.51
N PRO A 830 7.15 -33.57 16.62
CA PRO A 830 6.08 -32.58 16.51
C PRO A 830 5.42 -32.67 15.12
N ARG A 831 4.15 -32.26 15.02
CA ARG A 831 3.33 -32.43 13.81
C ARG A 831 2.84 -31.10 13.25
N VAL A 832 2.88 -30.93 11.93
CA VAL A 832 2.24 -29.82 11.21
C VAL A 832 1.23 -30.41 10.23
N LEU A 833 -0.02 -29.93 10.28
CA LEU A 833 -1.09 -30.37 9.37
C LEU A 833 -1.21 -29.38 8.21
N PHE A 834 -1.20 -29.90 6.98
CA PHE A 834 -1.45 -29.18 5.75
C PHE A 834 -2.73 -29.73 5.12
N THR A 835 -3.74 -28.89 4.97
CA THR A 835 -5.03 -29.20 4.33
C THR A 835 -5.32 -28.14 3.29
N HIS A 836 -6.12 -28.42 2.26
CA HIS A 836 -6.64 -27.33 1.42
C HIS A 836 -7.85 -26.67 2.09
N VAL A 837 -8.94 -27.41 2.32
CA VAL A 837 -10.13 -26.86 2.99
C VAL A 837 -9.82 -26.52 4.46
N PRO A 838 -10.13 -25.30 4.93
CA PRO A 838 -9.95 -24.87 6.32
C PRO A 838 -10.77 -25.66 7.35
N LEU A 839 -10.32 -25.72 8.60
CA LEU A 839 -11.08 -26.40 9.67
C LEU A 839 -12.32 -25.61 10.08
N ALA A 840 -13.32 -26.32 10.62
CA ALA A 840 -14.54 -25.73 11.16
C ALA A 840 -14.25 -24.69 12.25
N ARG A 841 -14.98 -23.57 12.22
CA ARG A 841 -14.92 -22.52 13.23
C ARG A 841 -16.29 -21.88 13.42
N PRO A 842 -16.57 -21.25 14.57
CA PRO A 842 -17.85 -20.56 14.80
C PRO A 842 -18.17 -19.55 13.71
N ALA A 843 -19.43 -19.43 13.33
CA ALA A 843 -19.85 -18.50 12.29
C ALA A 843 -19.54 -17.04 12.69
N GLY A 844 -18.71 -16.35 11.89
CA GLY A 844 -18.23 -15.01 12.22
C GLY A 844 -16.99 -14.96 13.13
N ALA A 845 -16.32 -16.09 13.38
CA ALA A 845 -15.02 -16.12 14.04
C ALA A 845 -14.01 -15.18 13.33
N SER A 846 -13.22 -14.47 14.13
CA SER A 846 -12.22 -13.52 13.62
C SER A 846 -11.10 -14.25 12.87
N CYS A 847 -10.68 -13.69 11.74
CA CYS A 847 -9.56 -14.16 10.93
C CYS A 847 -8.23 -13.44 11.25
N GLY A 848 -8.14 -12.77 12.40
CA GLY A 848 -7.00 -11.94 12.77
C GLY A 848 -6.92 -10.61 12.01
N PRO A 849 -5.81 -9.86 12.16
CA PRO A 849 -5.67 -8.51 11.59
C PRO A 849 -5.24 -8.48 10.11
N LEU A 850 -4.91 -9.63 9.50
CA LEU A 850 -4.31 -9.71 8.15
C LEU A 850 -5.26 -10.18 7.04
N ARG A 851 -6.51 -10.54 7.36
CA ARG A 851 -7.61 -10.74 6.40
C ARG A 851 -8.00 -9.40 5.78
N ASP A 852 -7.98 -9.27 4.45
CA ASP A 852 -8.44 -8.05 3.76
C ASP A 852 -9.97 -7.87 3.89
N ARG A 853 -10.78 -8.94 4.01
CA ARG A 853 -12.26 -8.86 4.01
C ARG A 853 -12.96 -9.88 4.91
N GLY A 854 -13.92 -9.45 5.72
CA GLY A 854 -14.91 -10.35 6.36
C GLY A 854 -14.32 -11.43 7.26
N THR A 855 -14.93 -12.61 7.21
CA THR A 855 -14.64 -13.83 7.99
C THR A 855 -14.99 -15.06 7.15
N ILE A 856 -14.33 -16.21 7.38
CA ILE A 856 -14.78 -17.48 6.79
C ILE A 856 -16.15 -17.83 7.37
N ARG A 857 -17.07 -18.19 6.49
CA ARG A 857 -18.40 -18.69 6.86
C ARG A 857 -18.55 -20.12 6.35
N SER A 858 -19.02 -21.01 7.22
CA SER A 858 -19.45 -22.35 6.84
C SER A 858 -20.47 -22.28 5.68
N GLY A 859 -20.17 -22.96 4.58
CA GLY A 859 -20.99 -22.97 3.38
C GLY A 859 -20.50 -24.05 2.42
N ARG A 860 -21.41 -24.62 1.63
CA ARG A 860 -21.12 -25.65 0.65
C ARG A 860 -22.04 -25.51 -0.56
N GLY A 861 -21.58 -25.99 -1.72
CA GLY A 861 -22.35 -26.02 -2.95
C GLY A 861 -21.68 -26.89 -4.01
N HIS A 862 -22.11 -26.79 -5.27
CA HIS A 862 -21.53 -27.57 -6.36
C HIS A 862 -20.03 -27.25 -6.52
N GLY A 863 -19.16 -28.21 -6.21
CA GLY A 863 -17.71 -28.08 -6.38
C GLY A 863 -16.95 -27.38 -5.26
N TYR A 864 -17.58 -26.99 -4.14
CA TYR A 864 -16.87 -26.26 -3.06
C TYR A 864 -17.49 -26.47 -1.68
N GLN A 865 -16.65 -26.35 -0.64
CA GLN A 865 -17.06 -26.28 0.76
C GLN A 865 -16.04 -25.49 1.58
N ASN A 866 -16.44 -24.35 2.12
CA ASN A 866 -15.55 -23.33 2.70
C ASN A 866 -14.83 -23.76 4.00
N THR A 867 -15.36 -24.78 4.69
CA THR A 867 -14.78 -25.35 5.92
C THR A 867 -15.16 -26.83 6.04
N LEU A 868 -14.30 -27.64 6.66
CA LEU A 868 -14.65 -28.99 7.11
C LEU A 868 -15.85 -28.97 8.10
N SER A 869 -16.44 -30.13 8.39
CA SER A 869 -17.45 -30.25 9.45
C SER A 869 -16.82 -30.09 10.85
N PRO A 870 -17.59 -29.68 11.88
CA PRO A 870 -17.11 -29.68 13.26
C PRO A 870 -16.58 -31.04 13.71
N GLU A 871 -17.25 -32.12 13.31
CA GLU A 871 -16.93 -33.50 13.63
C GLU A 871 -15.59 -33.91 12.98
N ALA A 872 -15.43 -33.65 11.68
CA ALA A 872 -14.21 -33.92 10.93
C ALA A 872 -13.01 -33.12 11.45
N SER A 873 -13.24 -31.84 11.80
CA SER A 873 -12.20 -30.97 12.37
C SER A 873 -11.75 -31.46 13.74
N THR A 874 -12.71 -31.88 14.58
CA THR A 874 -12.45 -32.47 15.90
C THR A 874 -11.66 -33.78 15.76
N PHE A 875 -12.06 -34.66 14.84
CA PHE A 875 -11.36 -35.91 14.52
C PHE A 875 -9.91 -35.67 14.09
N LEU A 876 -9.64 -34.72 13.19
CA LEU A 876 -8.27 -34.39 12.77
C LEU A 876 -7.42 -33.86 13.93
N LEU A 877 -7.96 -32.94 14.73
CA LEU A 877 -7.27 -32.35 15.87
C LEU A 877 -6.94 -33.39 16.95
N GLN A 878 -7.89 -34.25 17.29
CA GLN A 878 -7.73 -35.32 18.30
C GLN A 878 -6.91 -36.52 17.80
N SER A 879 -6.89 -36.80 16.49
CA SER A 879 -6.13 -37.93 15.94
C SER A 879 -4.67 -37.56 15.68
N LEU A 880 -4.41 -36.35 15.22
CA LEU A 880 -3.06 -35.91 14.81
C LEU A 880 -2.34 -35.11 15.90
N TYR A 881 -3.06 -34.41 16.78
CA TYR A 881 -2.55 -33.43 17.74
C TYR A 881 -1.51 -32.44 17.14
N PRO A 882 -1.82 -31.77 16.02
CA PRO A 882 -0.86 -30.91 15.33
C PRO A 882 -0.48 -29.69 16.18
N SER A 883 0.75 -29.23 16.04
CA SER A 883 1.30 -28.04 16.70
C SER A 883 1.05 -26.75 15.90
N LEU A 884 0.77 -26.90 14.59
CA LEU A 884 0.36 -25.86 13.66
C LEU A 884 -0.51 -26.50 12.57
N VAL A 885 -1.54 -25.79 12.11
CA VAL A 885 -2.32 -26.14 10.91
C VAL A 885 -2.15 -25.03 9.87
N LEU A 886 -2.01 -25.40 8.60
CA LEU A 886 -2.00 -24.50 7.45
C LEU A 886 -3.09 -24.93 6.45
N SER A 887 -3.90 -23.97 6.00
CA SER A 887 -5.03 -24.18 5.06
C SER A 887 -5.01 -23.22 3.85
N GLY A 888 -5.86 -23.44 2.84
CA GLY A 888 -6.04 -22.61 1.63
C GLY A 888 -7.51 -22.25 1.38
N ASP A 889 -8.00 -22.33 0.14
CA ASP A 889 -9.42 -22.24 -0.29
C ASP A 889 -10.09 -20.84 -0.13
N ASP A 890 -9.85 -20.13 0.98
CA ASP A 890 -10.45 -18.82 1.29
C ASP A 890 -9.82 -17.63 0.52
N HIS A 891 -8.70 -17.89 -0.19
CA HIS A 891 -7.91 -16.97 -1.02
C HIS A 891 -7.33 -15.72 -0.30
N ASP A 892 -7.54 -15.59 1.00
CA ASP A 892 -7.10 -14.49 1.85
C ASP A 892 -6.63 -15.06 3.20
N TYR A 893 -5.84 -14.29 3.96
CA TYR A 893 -5.22 -14.79 5.19
C TYR A 893 -6.24 -14.86 6.33
N CYS A 894 -6.46 -16.04 6.91
CA CYS A 894 -7.33 -16.21 8.09
C CYS A 894 -6.61 -16.97 9.21
N GLU A 895 -6.37 -16.29 10.33
CA GLU A 895 -5.79 -16.92 11.53
C GLU A 895 -6.87 -17.22 12.56
N TYR A 896 -6.88 -18.45 13.07
CA TYR A 896 -7.83 -18.94 14.07
C TYR A 896 -7.14 -19.91 15.05
N ALA A 897 -7.67 -20.06 16.26
CA ALA A 897 -7.17 -20.99 17.27
C ALA A 897 -8.26 -22.00 17.65
N HIS A 898 -7.97 -23.28 17.47
CA HIS A 898 -8.83 -24.40 17.85
C HIS A 898 -8.50 -24.86 19.26
N GLU A 899 -9.50 -25.03 20.12
CA GLU A 899 -9.31 -25.57 21.46
C GLU A 899 -9.59 -27.07 21.47
N ILE A 900 -8.61 -27.89 21.84
CA ILE A 900 -8.81 -29.31 22.12
C ILE A 900 -9.07 -29.45 23.63
N PRO A 901 -10.24 -29.96 24.07
CA PRO A 901 -10.57 -30.05 25.50
C PRO A 901 -9.60 -30.96 26.25
N ALA A 902 -9.23 -30.53 27.47
CA ALA A 902 -8.17 -31.11 28.30
C ALA A 902 -8.26 -32.63 28.46
N GLU A 903 -9.48 -33.13 28.65
CA GLU A 903 -9.84 -34.55 28.82
C GLU A 903 -9.34 -35.44 27.67
N ASN A 904 -9.40 -34.95 26.42
CA ASN A 904 -8.98 -35.72 25.25
C ASN A 904 -7.44 -35.83 25.17
N VAL A 905 -6.73 -34.80 25.61
CA VAL A 905 -5.26 -34.69 25.49
C VAL A 905 -4.52 -35.29 26.70
N GLY A 906 -5.23 -35.78 27.72
CA GLY A 906 -4.64 -36.19 29.00
C GLY A 906 -3.96 -35.03 29.75
N SER A 907 -4.43 -33.81 29.52
CA SER A 907 -3.83 -32.56 30.01
C SER A 907 -4.64 -31.98 31.19
N SER A 908 -4.00 -31.18 32.03
CA SER A 908 -4.69 -30.39 33.07
C SER A 908 -5.39 -29.13 32.54
N SER A 909 -5.14 -28.76 31.27
CA SER A 909 -5.76 -27.60 30.61
C SER A 909 -6.00 -27.87 29.12
N PRO A 910 -7.00 -27.22 28.48
CA PRO A 910 -7.20 -27.31 27.03
C PRO A 910 -5.94 -26.92 26.25
N VAL A 911 -5.76 -27.52 25.08
CA VAL A 911 -4.61 -27.23 24.19
C VAL A 911 -5.10 -26.44 22.99
N ALA A 912 -4.59 -25.20 22.85
CA ALA A 912 -4.88 -24.35 21.71
C ALA A 912 -3.95 -24.67 20.52
N VAL A 913 -4.53 -25.02 19.39
CA VAL A 913 -3.86 -25.29 18.12
C VAL A 913 -4.15 -24.14 17.15
N ARG A 914 -3.10 -23.44 16.71
CA ARG A 914 -3.23 -22.35 15.74
C ARG A 914 -3.36 -22.91 14.32
N GLU A 915 -4.34 -22.40 13.59
CA GLU A 915 -4.47 -22.51 12.15
C GLU A 915 -4.17 -21.16 11.49
N ALA A 916 -3.38 -21.17 10.42
CA ALA A 916 -3.28 -20.05 9.51
C ALA A 916 -3.68 -20.50 8.10
N THR A 917 -4.86 -20.07 7.67
CA THR A 917 -5.29 -20.13 6.27
C THR A 917 -4.42 -19.16 5.47
N VAL A 918 -3.65 -19.72 4.55
CA VAL A 918 -2.66 -19.03 3.73
C VAL A 918 -3.38 -18.34 2.57
N ARG A 919 -3.02 -17.08 2.35
CA ARG A 919 -3.56 -16.25 1.27
C ARG A 919 -3.09 -16.76 -0.10
N SER A 920 -3.98 -16.74 -1.08
CA SER A 920 -3.70 -17.12 -2.47
C SER A 920 -2.47 -16.42 -3.04
N PHE A 921 -1.63 -17.18 -3.75
CA PHE A 921 -0.48 -16.69 -4.51
C PHE A 921 -0.88 -16.03 -5.84
N SER A 922 -2.13 -16.19 -6.26
CA SER A 922 -2.67 -15.62 -7.49
C SER A 922 -3.14 -14.18 -7.31
N MET A 923 -3.02 -13.36 -8.35
CA MET A 923 -3.70 -12.05 -8.44
C MET A 923 -5.10 -12.14 -9.09
N ALA A 924 -5.64 -13.35 -9.22
CA ALA A 924 -6.96 -13.63 -9.77
C ALA A 924 -8.08 -13.36 -8.74
N MET A 925 -9.34 -13.54 -9.16
CA MET A 925 -10.52 -13.69 -8.29
C MET A 925 -10.76 -12.55 -7.27
N GLY A 926 -10.21 -11.36 -7.52
CA GLY A 926 -10.36 -10.19 -6.65
C GLY A 926 -9.33 -10.08 -5.52
N VAL A 927 -8.32 -10.95 -5.49
CA VAL A 927 -7.13 -10.81 -4.62
C VAL A 927 -6.32 -9.61 -5.09
N ARG A 928 -6.18 -8.59 -4.23
CA ARG A 928 -5.46 -7.33 -4.58
C ARG A 928 -3.97 -7.39 -4.26
N ARG A 929 -3.61 -8.07 -3.17
CA ARG A 929 -2.23 -8.39 -2.81
C ARG A 929 -2.19 -9.89 -2.64
N PRO A 930 -1.51 -10.66 -3.52
CA PRO A 930 -1.31 -12.08 -3.32
C PRO A 930 -0.37 -12.34 -2.13
N GLY A 931 -0.19 -13.60 -1.73
CA GLY A 931 0.75 -13.93 -0.65
C GLY A 931 1.27 -15.36 -0.63
N PHE A 932 2.05 -15.66 0.39
CA PHE A 932 2.58 -16.99 0.76
C PHE A 932 2.92 -17.01 2.26
N GLN A 933 3.10 -18.20 2.84
CA GLN A 933 3.60 -18.35 4.22
C GLN A 933 5.07 -18.78 4.20
N LEU A 934 5.87 -18.20 5.10
CA LEU A 934 7.18 -18.71 5.48
C LEU A 934 7.02 -19.58 6.73
N LEU A 935 7.68 -20.74 6.76
CA LEU A 935 7.68 -21.67 7.89
C LEU A 935 9.13 -22.06 8.22
N SER A 936 9.58 -21.77 9.44
CA SER A 936 10.90 -22.14 9.96
C SER A 936 10.77 -23.26 10.99
N LEU A 937 11.56 -24.33 10.80
CA LEU A 937 11.56 -25.54 11.63
C LEU A 937 12.94 -25.74 12.26
N ALA A 938 13.00 -25.87 13.59
CA ALA A 938 14.22 -26.08 14.37
C ALA A 938 14.30 -27.53 14.90
N PRO A 939 15.41 -28.27 14.73
CA PRO A 939 15.46 -29.69 15.08
C PRO A 939 15.09 -29.99 16.55
N PRO A 940 14.11 -30.88 16.84
CA PRO A 940 13.59 -31.05 18.21
C PRO A 940 14.60 -31.53 19.26
N ALA A 941 15.69 -32.18 18.85
CA ALA A 941 16.74 -32.70 19.74
C ALA A 941 17.46 -31.63 20.59
N PHE A 942 17.28 -30.34 20.28
CA PHE A 942 17.83 -29.23 21.05
C PHE A 942 16.82 -28.55 21.99
N SER A 943 15.59 -29.09 22.13
CA SER A 943 14.52 -28.49 22.93
C SER A 943 14.65 -28.73 24.44
N SER A 944 15.54 -27.99 25.11
CA SER A 944 15.59 -27.96 26.58
C SER A 944 14.37 -27.22 27.17
N SER A 945 13.26 -27.95 27.30
CA SER A 945 12.11 -27.67 28.18
C SER A 945 11.53 -26.25 28.15
N SER A 946 11.18 -25.71 26.96
CA SER A 946 10.16 -24.65 26.74
C SER A 946 10.16 -24.03 25.33
N GLN A 947 11.27 -24.14 24.58
CA GLN A 947 11.44 -23.42 23.32
C GLN A 947 10.57 -23.99 22.18
N ARG A 948 9.93 -23.12 21.40
CA ARG A 948 9.14 -23.50 20.21
C ARG A 948 10.06 -23.98 19.08
N THR A 949 9.77 -25.14 18.50
CA THR A 949 10.51 -25.69 17.34
C THR A 949 9.93 -25.24 16.00
N ILE A 950 8.75 -24.62 16.00
CA ILE A 950 7.99 -24.17 14.82
C ILE A 950 7.72 -22.67 14.95
N ALA A 951 7.92 -21.92 13.87
CA ALA A 951 7.45 -20.56 13.72
C ALA A 951 7.12 -20.25 12.25
N ASP A 952 6.13 -19.39 12.01
CA ASP A 952 5.67 -19.04 10.67
C ASP A 952 5.33 -17.54 10.55
N ALA A 953 5.35 -17.02 9.32
CA ALA A 953 5.03 -15.63 9.02
C ALA A 953 4.40 -15.46 7.61
N PRO A 954 3.31 -14.68 7.46
CA PRO A 954 2.72 -14.37 6.16
C PRO A 954 3.50 -13.29 5.41
N CYS A 955 3.58 -13.44 4.09
CA CYS A 955 4.27 -12.55 3.18
C CYS A 955 3.35 -12.06 2.07
N LEU A 956 3.32 -10.74 1.85
CA LEU A 956 2.44 -10.09 0.87
C LEU A 956 3.21 -9.62 -0.38
N LEU A 957 2.61 -9.89 -1.53
CA LEU A 957 3.12 -9.54 -2.86
C LEU A 957 2.49 -8.22 -3.38
N PRO A 958 3.09 -7.60 -4.41
CA PRO A 958 2.63 -6.30 -4.92
C PRO A 958 1.23 -6.32 -5.54
N ASP A 959 0.48 -5.23 -5.38
CA ASP A 959 -0.80 -5.02 -6.09
C ASP A 959 -0.58 -4.66 -7.56
N GLN A 960 -0.32 -5.69 -8.37
CA GLN A 960 -0.04 -5.56 -9.80
C GLN A 960 -1.22 -4.97 -10.59
N LEU A 961 -2.47 -5.26 -10.20
CA LEU A 961 -3.66 -4.66 -10.80
C LEU A 961 -3.75 -3.16 -10.47
N GLY A 962 -3.39 -2.78 -9.25
CA GLY A 962 -3.18 -1.39 -8.84
C GLY A 962 -2.11 -0.70 -9.67
N ILE A 963 -0.96 -1.34 -9.88
CA ILE A 963 0.13 -0.81 -10.74
C ILE A 963 -0.40 -0.54 -12.16
N TYR A 964 -1.07 -1.50 -12.79
CA TYR A 964 -1.64 -1.33 -14.12
C TYR A 964 -2.63 -0.15 -14.20
N LEU A 965 -3.60 -0.09 -13.28
CA LEU A 965 -4.68 0.89 -13.31
C LEU A 965 -4.29 2.30 -12.85
N THR A 966 -3.34 2.41 -11.91
CA THR A 966 -2.98 3.70 -11.28
C THR A 966 -1.64 4.27 -11.73
N ILE A 967 -0.76 3.46 -12.31
CA ILE A 967 0.55 3.91 -12.83
C ILE A 967 0.57 3.84 -14.36
N TYR A 968 0.36 2.66 -14.95
CA TYR A 968 0.57 2.48 -16.40
C TYR A 968 -0.51 3.15 -17.25
N VAL A 969 -1.80 3.02 -16.89
CA VAL A 969 -2.89 3.69 -17.64
C VAL A 969 -2.76 5.22 -17.60
N PRO A 970 -2.56 5.90 -16.44
CA PRO A 970 -2.33 7.35 -16.42
C PRO A 970 -1.06 7.78 -17.16
N LEU A 971 0.04 7.01 -17.07
CA LEU A 971 1.27 7.31 -17.80
C LEU A 971 1.08 7.17 -19.32
N LEU A 972 0.29 6.20 -19.78
CA LEU A 972 -0.06 6.02 -21.19
C LEU A 972 -0.92 7.18 -21.72
N LEU A 973 -1.99 7.53 -21.03
CA LEU A 973 -2.85 8.67 -21.40
C LEU A 973 -2.06 9.98 -21.44
N THR A 974 -1.18 10.20 -20.45
CA THR A 974 -0.28 11.37 -20.41
C THR A 974 0.75 11.35 -21.55
N SER A 975 1.32 10.19 -21.86
CA SER A 975 2.27 10.02 -22.98
C SER A 975 1.61 10.32 -24.32
N LEU A 976 0.43 9.76 -24.57
CA LEU A 976 -0.36 9.99 -25.79
C LEU A 976 -0.71 11.48 -25.92
N PHE A 977 -1.14 12.14 -24.84
CA PHE A 977 -1.42 13.58 -24.85
C PHE A 977 -0.18 14.42 -25.19
N ILE A 978 0.97 14.13 -24.58
CA ILE A 978 2.24 14.83 -24.86
C ILE A 978 2.67 14.64 -26.32
N LEU A 979 2.58 13.43 -26.86
CA LEU A 979 2.92 13.15 -28.26
C LEU A 979 1.93 13.79 -29.25
N LEU A 980 0.64 13.87 -28.90
CA LEU A 980 -0.40 14.53 -29.69
C LEU A 980 -0.13 16.03 -29.77
N VAL A 981 0.13 16.68 -28.63
CA VAL A 981 0.49 18.11 -28.54
C VAL A 981 1.80 18.38 -29.28
N SER A 982 2.82 17.54 -29.11
CA SER A 982 4.10 17.64 -29.83
C SER A 982 3.90 17.59 -31.36
N ASN A 983 3.11 16.66 -31.86
CA ASN A 983 2.85 16.52 -33.30
C ASN A 983 1.97 17.64 -33.87
N ALA A 984 0.94 18.06 -33.14
CA ALA A 984 0.13 19.21 -33.50
C ALA A 984 1.01 20.47 -33.61
N HIS A 985 1.94 20.64 -32.66
CA HIS A 985 2.90 21.72 -32.69
C HIS A 985 3.90 21.61 -33.87
N ARG A 986 4.47 20.42 -34.11
CA ARG A 986 5.41 20.13 -35.20
C ARG A 986 4.81 20.50 -36.56
N VAL A 987 3.58 20.08 -36.84
CA VAL A 987 2.92 20.39 -38.12
C VAL A 987 2.50 21.86 -38.19
N ARG A 988 2.05 22.47 -37.09
CA ARG A 988 1.76 23.91 -37.01
C ARG A 988 3.01 24.80 -37.08
N THR A 989 4.22 24.27 -36.91
CA THR A 989 5.48 24.98 -37.20
C THR A 989 6.01 24.70 -38.60
N ARG A 990 5.76 23.52 -39.17
CA ARG A 990 6.27 23.10 -40.48
C ARG A 990 6.01 24.14 -41.59
N ARG A 991 4.83 24.77 -41.64
CA ARG A 991 4.50 25.87 -42.58
C ARG A 991 5.35 27.16 -42.45
N ARG A 992 6.36 27.22 -41.57
CA ARG A 992 7.29 28.35 -41.41
C ARG A 992 8.78 28.00 -41.56
N PHE A 993 9.11 26.75 -41.91
CA PHE A 993 10.51 26.27 -42.00
C PHE A 993 10.97 25.85 -43.41
N TRP A 994 10.09 25.96 -44.42
CA TRP A 994 10.39 25.55 -45.79
C TRP A 994 10.96 26.68 -46.68
N THR A 995 11.19 27.87 -46.15
CA THR A 995 11.71 29.04 -46.89
C THR A 995 13.21 29.31 -46.64
N VAL A 996 13.96 28.33 -46.12
CA VAL A 996 15.36 28.49 -45.68
C VAL A 996 16.27 27.34 -46.14
N TRP A 997 15.71 26.23 -46.63
CA TRP A 997 16.44 25.01 -46.98
C TRP A 997 16.38 24.66 -48.47
N ASP A 998 15.95 25.61 -49.31
CA ASP A 998 15.62 25.43 -50.73
C ASP A 998 16.42 26.43 -51.60
N VAL A 999 17.69 26.64 -51.23
CA VAL A 999 18.61 27.66 -51.82
C VAL A 999 19.94 27.02 -52.22
N ARG A 1000 19.98 25.69 -52.36
CA ARG A 1000 21.14 24.90 -52.81
C ARG A 1000 20.71 23.60 -53.49
N ASP A 1001 20.00 23.75 -54.60
CA ASP A 1001 19.95 22.82 -55.72
C ASP A 1001 19.53 23.65 -56.95
N GLU A 1002 20.50 24.34 -57.57
CA GLU A 1002 20.27 24.94 -58.89
C GLU A 1002 20.15 23.80 -59.93
N PRO A 1003 19.17 23.86 -60.85
CA PRO A 1003 19.11 22.89 -61.93
C PRO A 1003 20.31 23.09 -62.87
N PRO A 1004 20.97 22.02 -63.34
CA PRO A 1004 22.01 22.15 -64.36
C PRO A 1004 21.43 22.66 -65.68
N ASP A 1005 22.29 23.36 -66.43
CA ASP A 1005 21.98 24.08 -67.68
C ASP A 1005 21.36 23.15 -68.76
N PRO A 1006 20.22 23.52 -69.41
CA PRO A 1006 19.56 22.64 -70.39
C PRO A 1006 20.37 22.32 -71.66
N ASP A 1007 21.25 23.22 -72.10
CA ASP A 1007 21.80 23.21 -73.47
C ASP A 1007 23.12 22.41 -73.64
N ALA A 1008 23.42 21.48 -72.71
CA ALA A 1008 24.61 20.62 -72.74
C ALA A 1008 24.43 19.30 -73.52
N TRP A 1009 23.75 19.33 -74.68
CA TRP A 1009 23.60 18.17 -75.59
C TRP A 1009 24.16 18.46 -76.98
N LEU A 1010 25.29 17.82 -77.35
CA LEU A 1010 25.56 17.23 -78.69
C LEU A 1010 27.01 16.72 -78.81
N SER A 1011 27.19 15.54 -79.42
CA SER A 1011 28.46 14.87 -79.79
C SER A 1011 29.39 14.45 -78.62
N SER A 1012 30.08 13.30 -78.65
CA SER A 1012 30.03 12.14 -79.57
C SER A 1012 30.40 10.82 -78.87
N ALA A 1013 29.77 9.72 -79.30
CA ALA A 1013 30.38 8.49 -79.86
C ALA A 1013 31.90 8.19 -79.58
N THR A 1014 32.38 6.94 -79.41
CA THR A 1014 31.78 5.59 -79.65
C THR A 1014 32.70 4.46 -79.12
N LEU A 1015 32.18 3.22 -79.04
CA LEU A 1015 32.89 1.91 -78.93
C LEU A 1015 33.62 1.66 -77.58
N ASP A 1016 33.78 0.44 -77.05
CA ASP A 1016 33.45 -0.95 -77.45
C ASP A 1016 33.22 -1.79 -76.15
N GLY A 1017 32.63 -3.00 -76.08
CA GLY A 1017 31.97 -3.89 -77.07
C GLY A 1017 31.72 -5.30 -76.46
N ARG A 1018 30.95 -6.15 -77.17
CA ARG A 1018 30.55 -7.56 -76.85
C ARG A 1018 29.46 -7.76 -75.77
N ASP A 1019 28.30 -8.40 -75.98
CA ASP A 1019 27.82 -9.55 -76.83
C ASP A 1019 28.04 -10.93 -76.12
N ASP A 1020 27.12 -11.91 -76.10
CA ASP A 1020 25.78 -12.07 -76.71
C ASP A 1020 24.90 -13.19 -76.07
N GLU A 1021 23.61 -13.30 -76.47
CA GLU A 1021 22.70 -14.52 -76.51
C GLU A 1021 22.41 -15.39 -75.24
N GLU A 1022 21.37 -16.25 -75.12
CA GLU A 1022 19.95 -16.27 -75.60
C GLU A 1022 19.07 -17.23 -74.72
N GLU A 1023 17.77 -17.33 -75.06
CA GLU A 1023 16.81 -18.45 -74.87
C GLU A 1023 15.92 -18.57 -73.58
N LYS A 1024 14.78 -19.25 -73.75
CA LYS A 1024 13.62 -19.40 -72.85
C LYS A 1024 13.47 -20.86 -72.38
N LEU A 1025 12.69 -21.11 -71.31
CA LEU A 1025 11.54 -22.03 -71.42
C LEU A 1025 10.48 -21.85 -70.30
N ILE A 1026 9.41 -22.64 -70.40
CA ILE A 1026 8.12 -22.48 -69.73
C ILE A 1026 7.76 -23.77 -68.97
N THR A 1027 7.14 -23.65 -67.79
CA THR A 1027 6.15 -24.64 -67.32
C THR A 1027 4.96 -23.95 -66.62
N HIS A 1028 3.74 -24.31 -67.03
CA HIS A 1028 2.48 -23.89 -66.40
C HIS A 1028 1.96 -24.95 -65.43
N ALA A 1029 1.17 -24.53 -64.43
CA ALA A 1029 -0.01 -25.29 -63.97
C ALA A 1029 -1.01 -24.36 -63.24
N THR A 1030 -2.31 -24.65 -63.34
CA THR A 1030 -3.41 -23.88 -62.73
C THR A 1030 -4.22 -24.70 -61.73
N LEU A 1031 -4.95 -23.99 -60.84
CA LEU A 1031 -5.90 -24.50 -59.82
C LEU A 1031 -6.99 -25.42 -60.41
N PRO A 1032 -7.54 -26.40 -59.65
CA PRO A 1032 -8.60 -26.16 -58.64
C PRO A 1032 -8.58 -27.18 -57.46
N PRO A 1033 -9.65 -27.36 -56.65
CA PRO A 1033 -10.58 -26.44 -55.96
C PRO A 1033 -10.41 -26.53 -54.41
N PRO A 1034 -11.22 -25.85 -53.55
CA PRO A 1034 -11.05 -25.90 -52.09
C PRO A 1034 -11.89 -26.99 -51.38
N ASP A 1035 -11.42 -27.49 -50.23
CA ASP A 1035 -12.29 -28.14 -49.23
C ASP A 1035 -11.73 -28.02 -47.78
N SER A 1036 -12.47 -28.57 -46.83
CA SER A 1036 -12.58 -28.17 -45.43
C SER A 1036 -11.69 -28.93 -44.43
N ALA A 1037 -11.04 -28.20 -43.50
CA ALA A 1037 -10.59 -28.70 -42.18
C ALA A 1037 -10.10 -27.55 -41.25
N PHE A 1038 -10.95 -27.02 -40.36
CA PHE A 1038 -10.55 -25.94 -39.43
C PHE A 1038 -9.90 -26.49 -38.15
N THR A 1039 -8.60 -26.82 -38.20
CA THR A 1039 -7.84 -27.30 -37.02
C THR A 1039 -7.02 -26.17 -36.38
N GLN A 1040 -7.41 -25.76 -35.16
CA GLN A 1040 -6.67 -24.75 -34.40
C GLN A 1040 -5.36 -25.32 -33.82
N ARG A 1041 -4.24 -25.13 -34.52
CA ARG A 1041 -2.90 -25.33 -33.93
C ARG A 1041 -2.55 -24.16 -32.99
N PRO A 1042 -2.15 -24.39 -31.73
CA PRO A 1042 -1.70 -23.32 -30.85
C PRO A 1042 -0.38 -22.73 -31.32
N THR A 1043 -0.36 -21.42 -31.60
CA THR A 1043 0.79 -20.69 -32.12
C THR A 1043 1.87 -20.46 -31.05
N ARG A 1044 2.74 -21.45 -30.84
CA ARG A 1044 3.96 -21.30 -30.02
C ARG A 1044 4.91 -20.26 -30.63
N PHE A 1045 4.82 -19.01 -30.17
CA PHE A 1045 5.81 -17.96 -30.47
C PHE A 1045 7.13 -18.20 -29.70
N SER A 1046 7.89 -19.19 -30.16
CA SER A 1046 9.21 -19.52 -29.66
C SER A 1046 10.30 -18.74 -30.41
N LEU A 1047 10.48 -17.47 -30.08
CA LEU A 1047 11.69 -16.71 -30.46
C LEU A 1047 12.89 -17.26 -29.69
N GLY A 1048 13.61 -18.22 -30.31
CA GLY A 1048 14.86 -18.77 -29.77
C GLY A 1048 15.98 -17.73 -29.74
N ALA A 1049 17.17 -18.11 -29.26
CA ALA A 1049 18.31 -17.21 -29.08
C ALA A 1049 18.67 -16.41 -30.36
N ALA A 1050 18.57 -17.01 -31.54
CA ALA A 1050 18.76 -16.35 -32.83
C ALA A 1050 17.74 -15.22 -33.10
N GLY A 1051 16.51 -15.35 -32.60
CA GLY A 1051 15.48 -14.31 -32.63
C GLY A 1051 15.76 -13.18 -31.65
N LEU A 1052 16.36 -13.46 -30.49
CA LEU A 1052 16.80 -12.44 -29.55
C LEU A 1052 18.01 -11.66 -30.09
N THR A 1053 18.99 -12.32 -30.73
CA THR A 1053 20.09 -11.62 -31.41
C THR A 1053 19.61 -10.81 -32.61
N ALA A 1054 18.67 -11.34 -33.41
CA ALA A 1054 18.06 -10.58 -34.52
C ALA A 1054 17.28 -9.35 -34.02
N LEU A 1055 16.54 -9.48 -32.91
CA LEU A 1055 15.84 -8.35 -32.28
C LEU A 1055 16.82 -7.32 -31.71
N LEU A 1056 17.91 -7.75 -31.07
CA LEU A 1056 18.95 -6.86 -30.54
C LEU A 1056 19.72 -6.15 -31.66
N GLN A 1057 20.05 -6.85 -32.76
CA GLN A 1057 20.61 -6.21 -33.96
C GLN A 1057 19.63 -5.22 -34.57
N TYR A 1058 18.34 -5.57 -34.72
CA TYR A 1058 17.30 -4.66 -35.21
C TYR A 1058 17.16 -3.40 -34.33
N VAL A 1059 17.28 -3.56 -33.01
CA VAL A 1059 17.30 -2.43 -32.06
C VAL A 1059 18.58 -1.60 -32.17
N GLN A 1060 19.77 -2.21 -32.26
CA GLN A 1060 21.04 -1.48 -32.41
C GLN A 1060 21.12 -0.76 -33.77
N GLU A 1061 20.83 -1.44 -34.86
CA GLU A 1061 20.82 -0.85 -36.21
C GLU A 1061 19.70 0.21 -36.33
N GLY A 1062 18.52 -0.02 -35.79
CA GLY A 1062 17.44 0.97 -35.74
C GLY A 1062 17.82 2.24 -34.97
N VAL A 1063 18.54 2.10 -33.85
CA VAL A 1063 19.04 3.24 -33.04
C VAL A 1063 20.19 4.00 -33.73
N HIS A 1064 21.04 3.30 -34.50
CA HIS A 1064 22.23 3.90 -35.13
C HIS A 1064 22.02 4.38 -36.58
N ARG A 1065 21.48 3.55 -37.49
CA ARG A 1065 21.14 3.97 -38.87
C ARG A 1065 19.98 4.97 -38.87
N GLY A 1066 18.96 4.71 -38.05
CA GLY A 1066 17.74 5.53 -38.03
C GLY A 1066 17.92 6.98 -37.58
N ARG A 1067 19.04 7.36 -36.93
CA ARG A 1067 19.15 8.67 -36.24
C ARG A 1067 19.39 9.88 -37.15
N ALA A 1068 19.84 9.67 -38.39
CA ALA A 1068 19.91 10.73 -39.40
C ALA A 1068 18.57 10.85 -40.17
N GLU A 1069 18.06 9.72 -40.65
CA GLU A 1069 16.78 9.63 -41.37
C GLU A 1069 15.58 10.02 -40.48
N SER A 1070 15.67 9.81 -39.16
CA SER A 1070 14.59 10.16 -38.23
C SER A 1070 14.25 11.64 -38.29
N ASN A 1071 15.28 12.48 -38.34
CA ASN A 1071 15.14 13.93 -38.42
C ASN A 1071 14.63 14.36 -39.81
N ALA A 1072 15.03 13.66 -40.88
CA ALA A 1072 14.53 13.89 -42.24
C ALA A 1072 13.04 13.53 -42.40
N TRP A 1073 12.58 12.38 -41.90
CA TRP A 1073 11.15 12.03 -41.98
C TRP A 1073 10.30 12.89 -41.06
N ARG A 1074 10.78 13.29 -39.87
CA ARG A 1074 10.08 14.21 -38.96
C ARG A 1074 9.77 15.57 -39.63
N ASN A 1075 10.62 16.01 -40.56
CA ASN A 1075 10.40 17.18 -41.41
C ASN A 1075 9.38 16.95 -42.55
N ARG A 1076 9.21 15.69 -43.03
CA ARG A 1076 8.35 15.33 -44.18
C ARG A 1076 6.97 14.76 -43.78
N ALA A 1077 6.78 14.25 -42.58
CA ALA A 1077 5.52 13.64 -42.12
C ALA A 1077 4.42 14.63 -41.69
N GLY A 1078 3.16 14.31 -42.02
CA GLY A 1078 1.96 15.00 -41.57
C GLY A 1078 1.58 14.73 -40.10
N PHE A 1079 0.42 15.23 -39.66
CA PHE A 1079 0.02 15.19 -38.24
C PHE A 1079 -0.27 13.76 -37.75
N VAL A 1080 -1.20 13.07 -38.41
CA VAL A 1080 -1.60 11.71 -38.03
C VAL A 1080 -0.43 10.74 -38.17
N HIS A 1081 0.23 10.69 -39.33
CA HIS A 1081 1.41 9.84 -39.56
C HIS A 1081 2.56 10.18 -38.58
N GLY A 1082 2.73 11.46 -38.24
CA GLY A 1082 3.69 11.90 -37.23
C GLY A 1082 3.39 11.36 -35.84
N PHE A 1083 2.15 11.52 -35.39
CA PHE A 1083 1.68 11.06 -34.09
C PHE A 1083 1.76 9.53 -33.98
N VAL A 1084 1.24 8.80 -34.98
CA VAL A 1084 1.29 7.32 -35.01
C VAL A 1084 2.74 6.82 -34.98
N ARG A 1085 3.65 7.44 -35.73
CA ARG A 1085 5.06 7.05 -35.74
C ARG A 1085 5.79 7.43 -34.45
N ASP A 1086 5.50 8.57 -33.84
CA ASP A 1086 6.04 8.94 -32.52
C ASP A 1086 5.52 8.02 -31.41
N VAL A 1087 4.26 7.57 -31.49
CA VAL A 1087 3.70 6.56 -30.58
C VAL A 1087 4.37 5.20 -30.77
N ALA A 1088 4.64 4.78 -32.01
CA ALA A 1088 5.38 3.55 -32.29
C ALA A 1088 6.85 3.62 -31.83
N GLU A 1089 7.56 4.72 -32.13
CA GLU A 1089 8.95 4.94 -31.71
C GLU A 1089 9.07 5.11 -30.18
N LEU A 1090 8.01 5.57 -29.49
CA LEU A 1090 7.92 5.51 -28.02
C LEU A 1090 7.67 4.08 -27.54
N ALA A 1091 6.64 3.40 -28.05
CA ALA A 1091 6.16 2.11 -27.55
C ALA A 1091 7.12 0.94 -27.80
N ALA A 1092 7.96 1.01 -28.84
CA ALA A 1092 8.91 -0.05 -29.18
C ALA A 1092 9.82 -0.47 -28.00
N MET A 1093 10.41 0.49 -27.29
CA MET A 1093 11.32 0.19 -26.17
C MET A 1093 10.61 -0.37 -24.92
N PRO A 1094 9.51 0.21 -24.44
CA PRO A 1094 8.64 -0.40 -23.41
C PRO A 1094 8.19 -1.81 -23.77
N LEU A 1095 7.73 -2.05 -25.00
CA LEU A 1095 7.30 -3.39 -25.45
C LEU A 1095 8.47 -4.38 -25.51
N VAL A 1096 9.63 -3.98 -26.04
CA VAL A 1096 10.84 -4.81 -26.01
C VAL A 1096 11.26 -5.11 -24.57
N ILE A 1097 11.17 -4.17 -23.64
CA ILE A 1097 11.49 -4.42 -22.22
C ILE A 1097 10.45 -5.34 -21.57
N PHE A 1098 9.15 -5.19 -21.85
CA PHE A 1098 8.14 -6.15 -21.40
C PHE A 1098 8.38 -7.56 -21.96
N VAL A 1099 8.83 -7.69 -23.22
CA VAL A 1099 9.20 -8.97 -23.83
C VAL A 1099 10.49 -9.54 -23.23
N VAL A 1100 11.51 -8.72 -22.98
CA VAL A 1100 12.76 -9.14 -22.33
C VAL A 1100 12.53 -9.52 -20.87
N ILE A 1101 11.67 -8.81 -20.14
CA ILE A 1101 11.24 -9.19 -18.78
C ILE A 1101 10.44 -10.49 -18.84
N THR A 1102 9.47 -10.62 -19.76
CA THR A 1102 8.72 -11.87 -20.00
C THR A 1102 9.64 -13.05 -20.23
N TRP A 1103 10.65 -12.89 -21.08
CA TRP A 1103 11.65 -13.91 -21.38
C TRP A 1103 12.58 -14.20 -20.18
N TRP A 1104 12.97 -13.18 -19.43
CA TRP A 1104 13.81 -13.32 -18.23
C TRP A 1104 13.07 -13.95 -17.02
N VAL A 1105 11.73 -13.86 -16.99
CA VAL A 1105 10.87 -14.58 -16.02
C VAL A 1105 10.38 -15.95 -16.51
N SER A 1106 10.92 -16.47 -17.63
CA SER A 1106 10.55 -17.76 -18.25
C SER A 1106 11.65 -18.83 -18.18
#